data_AF-A0A5C6A4K9-F1
#
_entry.id   AF-A0A5C6A4K9-F1
#
_cell.length_a   1.000
_cell.length_b   1.000
_cell.length_c   1.000
_cell.angle_alpha   90.00
_cell.angle_beta   90.00
_cell.angle_gamma   90.00
#
_symmetry.space_group_name_H-M   'P 1'
#
loop_
_entity.id
_entity.type
_entity.pdbx_description
1 polymer ?
#
loop_
_entity_poly.entity_id
_entity_poly.type
_entity_poly.pdbx_seq_one_letter_code
_entity_poly.pdbx_strand_id
1 'polypeptide(L)'
;MSTATETARPTSDSAIRNPQSAISVDAIHRGDCLELLRQLPDESIDLAFADPPYNIGFKYDEYQDNHADDVYLGWCERWITELHRVVKPTGAFWLAIGDEYAAELKVAAKEIGFTARNWVVWYYTFGQNCRRKFNRSHAHLFHFVKDEERHTFNAADPSLRIPSARALVYGDRRANPTGRLPDDTWILRPQDLREDDAAFHPQDDTWYLSRVAGTFKERQGFHGCQMPEQLLGRIVRASSNEGEVVLDPFAGSGTTLAVAKKLGRRWLGFELSSDYVKYATERIEGVTPGDELHGPADPVRSSPTTAAGRRLKGHPMADAQAKSDVPNPPPPRGEGLGEGETLVPVSKAPSPSPSPESGGGGTRAATLSLRDLTRQALVDAFHAASGGASADWLLCRPELQAAYHTACHDAGLMGSPYEWNRELLKLRKAGMLGKGTRDGGRGTGDSAAASPHASGLKPPAAYAAEIAWAKVRAKHADASLDDLLCDPAKLELFDKYARQAAPGSDVSAYRWEALRLRKSAKTHKAEAKQYDYVVEKPLRDVLSERPKKLTPRAAKALANVGGVYLVTTAKKPAEGAVGYVGAADDLGERLAAHLATPVARGEVYFAVVTDDDLPSPDYRDALRWNLVHALRPTLSVDLLRDGSEL
;
A
#
# COMPACT_ATOMS: atom_id res chain seq x y z
N MET A 1 -52.52 48.56 -29.75
CA MET A 1 -52.94 48.75 -28.35
C MET A 1 -53.08 47.36 -27.74
N SER A 2 -51.98 46.82 -27.22
CA SER A 2 -51.76 46.54 -25.78
C SER A 2 -52.82 45.62 -25.20
N THR A 3 -52.50 44.33 -25.17
CA THR A 3 -53.18 43.33 -24.35
C THR A 3 -52.24 42.96 -23.22
N ALA A 4 -52.62 43.39 -22.01
CA ALA A 4 -51.97 43.05 -20.76
C ALA A 4 -52.37 41.62 -20.34
N THR A 5 -51.40 40.87 -19.82
CA THR A 5 -51.65 39.71 -18.97
C THR A 5 -50.63 39.71 -17.83
N GLU A 6 -51.14 40.15 -16.68
CA GLU A 6 -50.93 39.65 -15.32
C GLU A 6 -49.54 39.15 -14.87
N THR A 7 -48.95 39.95 -13.98
CA THR A 7 -47.72 39.71 -13.23
C THR A 7 -47.95 38.78 -12.02
N ALA A 8 -47.27 37.64 -12.00
CA ALA A 8 -47.00 36.89 -10.77
C ALA A 8 -45.59 37.26 -10.23
N ARG A 9 -45.51 37.67 -8.96
CA ARG A 9 -44.24 37.94 -8.25
C ARG A 9 -43.53 36.60 -7.94
N PRO A 10 -42.20 36.48 -8.13
CA PRO A 10 -41.46 35.36 -7.58
C PRO A 10 -41.19 35.61 -6.10
N THR A 11 -41.56 34.64 -5.28
CA THR A 11 -41.19 34.55 -3.87
C THR A 11 -39.70 34.29 -3.75
N SER A 12 -39.02 35.18 -3.02
CA SER A 12 -37.62 35.06 -2.61
C SER A 12 -37.48 34.01 -1.52
N ASP A 13 -37.18 32.76 -1.90
CA ASP A 13 -36.48 31.81 -1.02
C ASP A 13 -35.98 30.58 -1.81
N SER A 14 -34.92 30.75 -2.58
CA SER A 14 -34.12 29.63 -3.09
C SER A 14 -32.69 30.01 -3.48
N ALA A 15 -32.08 30.96 -2.77
CA ALA A 15 -30.67 31.27 -2.93
C ALA A 15 -29.90 30.65 -1.76
N ILE A 16 -29.38 29.44 -1.98
CA ILE A 16 -28.06 28.90 -1.60
C ILE A 16 -28.12 27.39 -1.91
N ARG A 17 -27.92 27.05 -3.18
CA ARG A 17 -27.24 25.82 -3.59
C ARG A 17 -26.34 26.21 -4.75
N ASN A 18 -25.06 26.36 -4.45
CA ASN A 18 -24.03 26.61 -5.44
C ASN A 18 -23.98 25.38 -6.37
N PRO A 19 -24.11 25.51 -7.71
CA PRO A 19 -23.96 24.37 -8.60
C PRO A 19 -22.47 24.05 -8.69
N GLN A 20 -22.03 22.93 -8.08
CA GLN A 20 -20.75 22.32 -8.46
C GLN A 20 -20.84 22.00 -9.96
N SER A 21 -19.98 22.61 -10.75
CA SER A 21 -19.83 22.31 -12.17
C SER A 21 -19.53 20.83 -12.35
N ALA A 22 -20.31 20.12 -13.17
CA ALA A 22 -20.09 18.71 -13.49
C ALA A 22 -18.68 18.49 -14.07
N ILE A 23 -18.03 17.39 -13.72
CA ILE A 23 -16.73 17.00 -14.28
C ILE A 23 -16.86 16.76 -15.78
N SER A 24 -16.19 17.58 -16.58
CA SER A 24 -16.20 17.50 -18.05
C SER A 24 -14.91 16.85 -18.58
N VAL A 25 -15.05 16.06 -19.64
CA VAL A 25 -13.91 15.59 -20.45
C VAL A 25 -13.28 16.75 -21.23
N ASP A 26 -12.07 16.53 -21.73
CA ASP A 26 -11.11 17.47 -22.31
C ASP A 26 -10.72 18.62 -21.38
N ALA A 27 -10.61 18.34 -20.09
CA ALA A 27 -10.18 19.30 -19.09
C ALA A 27 -9.33 18.64 -17.99
N ILE A 28 -8.47 19.44 -17.36
CA ILE A 28 -7.85 19.11 -16.08
C ILE A 28 -8.68 19.78 -14.99
N HIS A 29 -9.20 19.00 -14.05
CA HIS A 29 -9.92 19.52 -12.89
C HIS A 29 -8.98 19.58 -11.70
N ARG A 30 -8.90 20.77 -11.08
CA ARG A 30 -8.11 20.96 -9.87
C ARG A 30 -8.82 20.34 -8.66
N GLY A 31 -8.14 19.48 -7.92
CA GLY A 31 -8.64 18.94 -6.66
C GLY A 31 -8.04 17.59 -6.28
N ASP A 32 -8.49 17.06 -5.14
CA ASP A 32 -8.12 15.72 -4.69
C ASP A 32 -8.73 14.66 -5.62
N CYS A 33 -7.91 13.69 -6.04
CA CYS A 33 -8.36 12.68 -7.00
C CYS A 33 -9.49 11.80 -6.47
N LEU A 34 -9.58 11.51 -5.18
CA LEU A 34 -10.68 10.73 -4.60
C LEU A 34 -11.99 11.51 -4.63
N GLU A 35 -11.93 12.81 -4.33
CA GLU A 35 -13.12 13.67 -4.39
C GLU A 35 -13.65 13.82 -5.81
N LEU A 36 -12.74 13.95 -6.79
CA LEU A 36 -13.10 14.11 -8.20
C LEU A 36 -13.54 12.78 -8.84
N LEU A 37 -12.88 11.66 -8.52
CA LEU A 37 -13.27 10.32 -9.00
C LEU A 37 -14.71 9.98 -8.59
N ARG A 38 -15.10 10.27 -7.33
CA ARG A 38 -16.47 10.02 -6.82
C ARG A 38 -17.57 10.75 -7.58
N GLN A 39 -17.23 11.81 -8.31
CA GLN A 39 -18.19 12.59 -9.09
C GLN A 39 -18.39 12.01 -10.49
N LEU A 40 -17.52 11.09 -10.94
CA LEU A 40 -17.67 10.42 -12.22
C LEU A 40 -18.74 9.32 -12.16
N PRO A 41 -19.51 9.11 -13.25
CA PRO A 41 -20.38 7.95 -13.36
C PRO A 41 -19.60 6.63 -13.33
N ASP A 42 -20.28 5.56 -12.93
CA ASP A 42 -19.75 4.20 -13.07
C ASP A 42 -19.48 3.89 -14.55
N GLU A 43 -18.43 3.11 -14.81
CA GLU A 43 -18.13 2.60 -16.17
C GLU A 43 -18.09 3.69 -17.27
N SER A 44 -17.58 4.88 -16.95
CA SER A 44 -17.46 6.00 -17.88
C SER A 44 -16.10 6.14 -18.57
N ILE A 45 -15.07 5.42 -18.11
CA ILE A 45 -13.67 5.56 -18.54
C ILE A 45 -13.20 4.33 -19.32
N ASP A 46 -12.57 4.53 -20.48
CA ASP A 46 -12.06 3.45 -21.33
C ASP A 46 -10.63 3.04 -20.95
N LEU A 47 -9.78 4.02 -20.62
CA LEU A 47 -8.42 3.78 -20.19
C LEU A 47 -8.08 4.72 -19.03
N ALA A 48 -7.59 4.17 -17.91
CA ALA A 48 -6.97 4.95 -16.85
C ALA A 48 -5.46 4.67 -16.83
N PHE A 49 -4.64 5.71 -16.79
CA PHE A 49 -3.20 5.60 -16.51
C PHE A 49 -2.88 6.41 -15.26
N ALA A 50 -2.42 5.74 -14.20
CA ALA A 50 -2.06 6.37 -12.93
C ALA A 50 -0.55 6.30 -12.69
N ASP A 51 0.07 7.46 -12.49
CA ASP A 51 1.44 7.62 -11.98
C ASP A 51 1.38 8.36 -10.63
N PRO A 52 0.92 7.71 -9.55
CA PRO A 52 0.77 8.35 -8.25
C PRO A 52 2.13 8.79 -7.68
N PRO A 53 2.16 9.65 -6.65
CA PRO A 53 3.36 9.85 -5.84
C PRO A 53 3.86 8.52 -5.25
N TYR A 54 5.16 8.21 -5.35
CA TYR A 54 5.72 6.90 -4.97
C TYR A 54 6.02 6.75 -3.47
N ASN A 55 5.71 7.77 -2.67
CA ASN A 55 5.97 7.81 -1.22
C ASN A 55 7.47 7.65 -0.88
N ILE A 56 8.34 8.29 -1.68
CA ILE A 56 9.81 8.21 -1.59
C ILE A 56 10.46 9.49 -1.05
N GLY A 57 9.66 10.43 -0.58
CA GLY A 57 10.07 11.73 -0.08
C GLY A 57 10.32 12.76 -1.16
N PHE A 58 9.70 12.60 -2.35
CA PHE A 58 9.78 13.61 -3.40
C PHE A 58 9.12 14.92 -2.95
N LYS A 59 9.69 16.06 -3.35
CA LYS A 59 9.17 17.38 -2.98
C LYS A 59 8.21 17.88 -4.04
N TYR A 60 6.92 17.67 -3.82
CA TYR A 60 5.86 18.37 -4.51
C TYR A 60 5.59 19.72 -3.83
N ASP A 61 4.86 20.58 -4.51
CA ASP A 61 4.43 21.90 -4.04
C ASP A 61 3.25 21.83 -3.07
N GLU A 62 2.22 21.03 -3.40
CA GLU A 62 0.99 20.91 -2.61
C GLU A 62 0.80 19.51 -1.95
N TYR A 63 1.73 18.55 -2.15
CA TYR A 63 1.62 17.17 -1.62
C TYR A 63 2.85 16.69 -0.83
N GLN A 64 2.62 15.95 0.25
CA GLN A 64 3.66 15.40 1.12
C GLN A 64 3.95 13.93 0.80
N ASP A 65 5.05 13.64 0.10
CA ASP A 65 5.37 12.29 -0.38
C ASP A 65 6.12 11.40 0.64
N ASN A 66 5.74 11.39 1.92
CA ASN A 66 6.44 10.59 2.95
C ASN A 66 5.53 10.09 4.10
N HIS A 67 4.39 9.54 3.74
CA HIS A 67 3.43 8.90 4.64
C HIS A 67 3.93 7.56 5.20
N ALA A 68 3.32 7.13 6.31
CA ALA A 68 3.49 5.77 6.81
C ALA A 68 2.86 4.75 5.82
N ASP A 69 3.43 3.55 5.75
CA ASP A 69 3.05 2.53 4.76
C ASP A 69 1.55 2.22 4.75
N ASP A 70 0.94 2.06 5.91
CA ASP A 70 -0.49 1.77 6.07
C ASP A 70 -1.39 2.92 5.60
N VAL A 71 -0.97 4.16 5.86
CA VAL A 71 -1.67 5.36 5.39
C VAL A 71 -1.59 5.47 3.87
N TYR A 72 -0.39 5.27 3.30
CA TYR A 72 -0.19 5.33 1.85
C TYR A 72 -0.93 4.22 1.11
N LEU A 73 -0.79 2.98 1.56
CA LEU A 73 -1.48 1.82 0.97
C LEU A 73 -3.00 1.95 1.10
N GLY A 74 -3.52 2.38 2.25
CA GLY A 74 -4.95 2.62 2.42
C GLY A 74 -5.47 3.75 1.54
N TRP A 75 -4.68 4.81 1.31
CA TRP A 75 -5.02 5.83 0.32
C TRP A 75 -5.03 5.27 -1.11
N CYS A 76 -4.04 4.43 -1.46
CA CYS A 76 -3.98 3.76 -2.75
C CYS A 76 -5.16 2.83 -3.01
N GLU A 77 -5.51 1.98 -2.05
CA GLU A 77 -6.67 1.10 -2.13
C GLU A 77 -7.96 1.88 -2.43
N ARG A 78 -8.14 3.06 -1.82
CA ARG A 78 -9.33 3.89 -2.06
C ARG A 78 -9.41 4.41 -3.50
N TRP A 79 -8.33 4.94 -4.06
CA TRP A 79 -8.41 5.47 -5.43
C TRP A 79 -8.40 4.35 -6.47
N ILE A 80 -7.76 3.21 -6.20
CA ILE A 80 -7.86 2.02 -7.05
C ILE A 80 -9.30 1.47 -7.04
N THR A 81 -9.97 1.50 -5.88
CA THR A 81 -11.39 1.11 -5.78
C THR A 81 -12.29 2.01 -6.62
N GLU A 82 -12.09 3.33 -6.55
CA GLU A 82 -12.83 4.27 -7.40
C GLU A 82 -12.49 4.09 -8.88
N LEU A 83 -11.23 3.82 -9.25
CA LEU A 83 -10.86 3.46 -10.62
C LEU A 83 -11.59 2.19 -11.08
N HIS A 84 -11.65 1.17 -10.23
CA HIS A 84 -12.44 -0.02 -10.52
C HIS A 84 -13.92 0.33 -10.73
N ARG A 85 -14.50 1.31 -10.04
CA ARG A 85 -15.89 1.72 -10.30
C ARG A 85 -16.05 2.40 -11.67
N VAL A 86 -15.18 3.36 -12.00
CA VAL A 86 -15.35 4.23 -13.17
C VAL A 86 -14.82 3.64 -14.48
N VAL A 87 -13.88 2.69 -14.44
CA VAL A 87 -13.36 2.04 -15.65
C VAL A 87 -14.41 1.07 -16.21
N LYS A 88 -14.63 1.07 -17.52
CA LYS A 88 -15.58 0.16 -18.19
C LYS A 88 -15.15 -1.31 -18.05
N PRO A 89 -16.07 -2.28 -18.16
CA PRO A 89 -15.71 -3.70 -18.24
C PRO A 89 -14.73 -4.03 -19.37
N THR A 90 -14.82 -3.31 -20.49
CA THR A 90 -13.91 -3.41 -21.63
C THR A 90 -12.66 -2.55 -21.50
N GLY A 91 -12.57 -1.72 -20.45
CA GLY A 91 -11.47 -0.78 -20.26
C GLY A 91 -10.25 -1.39 -19.60
N ALA A 92 -9.18 -0.60 -19.56
CA ALA A 92 -7.93 -0.97 -18.90
C ALA A 92 -7.49 0.08 -17.87
N PHE A 93 -6.76 -0.38 -16.86
CA PHE A 93 -6.10 0.44 -15.87
C PHE A 93 -4.60 0.14 -15.88
N TRP A 94 -3.78 1.16 -16.09
CA TRP A 94 -2.33 1.08 -16.02
C TRP A 94 -1.80 1.81 -14.79
N LEU A 95 -0.90 1.17 -14.06
CA LEU A 95 -0.27 1.74 -12.86
C LEU A 95 1.25 1.79 -13.02
N ALA A 96 1.83 2.99 -12.91
CA ALA A 96 3.26 3.20 -12.76
C ALA A 96 3.65 3.32 -11.28
N ILE A 97 4.67 2.57 -10.85
CA ILE A 97 5.16 2.61 -9.46
C ILE A 97 6.65 2.20 -9.36
N GLY A 98 7.32 2.67 -8.32
CA GLY A 98 8.66 2.23 -7.93
C GLY A 98 8.67 0.91 -7.15
N ASP A 99 9.87 0.45 -6.77
CA ASP A 99 10.07 -0.85 -6.10
C ASP A 99 9.29 -1.00 -4.78
N GLU A 100 9.10 0.10 -4.04
CA GLU A 100 8.63 0.09 -2.64
C GLU A 100 7.29 -0.61 -2.42
N TYR A 101 6.33 -0.39 -3.31
CA TYR A 101 4.93 -0.81 -3.13
C TYR A 101 4.39 -1.59 -4.33
N ALA A 102 5.25 -1.99 -5.27
CA ALA A 102 4.83 -2.63 -6.51
C ALA A 102 4.07 -3.94 -6.25
N ALA A 103 4.53 -4.76 -5.30
CA ALA A 103 3.88 -6.02 -4.97
C ALA A 103 2.52 -5.78 -4.26
N GLU A 104 2.50 -4.86 -3.31
CA GLU A 104 1.35 -4.48 -2.51
C GLU A 104 0.22 -3.92 -3.38
N LEU A 105 0.53 -2.96 -4.26
CA LEU A 105 -0.47 -2.37 -5.14
C LEU A 105 -0.98 -3.35 -6.20
N LYS A 106 -0.15 -4.29 -6.67
CA LYS A 106 -0.60 -5.38 -7.53
C LYS A 106 -1.58 -6.30 -6.82
N VAL A 107 -1.30 -6.67 -5.57
CA VAL A 107 -2.19 -7.51 -4.76
C VAL A 107 -3.49 -6.76 -4.47
N ALA A 108 -3.41 -5.50 -4.04
CA ALA A 108 -4.57 -4.66 -3.75
C ALA A 108 -5.50 -4.51 -4.96
N ALA A 109 -4.97 -4.18 -6.15
CA ALA A 109 -5.77 -4.09 -7.36
C ALA A 109 -6.48 -5.42 -7.69
N LYS A 110 -5.82 -6.56 -7.47
CA LYS A 110 -6.43 -7.88 -7.65
C LYS A 110 -7.52 -8.18 -6.63
N GLU A 111 -7.32 -7.81 -5.37
CA GLU A 111 -8.33 -7.99 -4.32
C GLU A 111 -9.57 -7.12 -4.54
N ILE A 112 -9.39 -5.94 -5.15
CA ILE A 112 -10.48 -5.02 -5.53
C ILE A 112 -11.33 -5.55 -6.69
N GLY A 113 -10.76 -6.39 -7.56
CA GLY A 113 -11.49 -7.04 -8.66
C GLY A 113 -10.85 -6.92 -10.04
N PHE A 114 -9.70 -6.26 -10.17
CA PHE A 114 -8.95 -6.25 -11.42
C PHE A 114 -8.19 -7.57 -11.67
N THR A 115 -8.07 -7.98 -12.92
CA THR A 115 -7.07 -8.96 -13.35
C THR A 115 -5.82 -8.25 -13.85
N ALA A 116 -4.66 -8.62 -13.32
CA ALA A 116 -3.36 -8.26 -13.88
C ALA A 116 -3.04 -9.07 -15.15
N ARG A 117 -2.96 -8.43 -16.31
CA ARG A 117 -2.54 -9.05 -17.58
C ARG A 117 -1.02 -9.11 -17.72
N ASN A 118 -0.35 -8.02 -17.38
CA ASN A 118 1.12 -7.94 -17.46
C ASN A 118 1.70 -7.16 -16.28
N TRP A 119 2.90 -7.58 -15.87
CA TRP A 119 3.80 -6.77 -15.07
C TRP A 119 4.96 -6.36 -15.97
N VAL A 120 4.85 -5.18 -16.53
CA VAL A 120 5.86 -4.64 -17.42
C VAL A 120 6.98 -3.99 -16.62
N VAL A 121 8.23 -4.32 -16.97
CA VAL A 121 9.43 -3.67 -16.42
C VAL A 121 9.90 -2.62 -17.42
N TRP A 122 9.72 -1.34 -17.08
CA TRP A 122 10.27 -0.24 -17.87
C TRP A 122 11.66 0.12 -17.34
N TYR A 123 12.70 -0.34 -18.02
CA TYR A 123 14.08 -0.05 -17.68
C TYR A 123 14.56 1.27 -18.30
N TYR A 124 15.39 1.99 -17.56
CA TYR A 124 16.08 3.19 -18.00
C TYR A 124 17.51 3.30 -17.44
N THR A 125 18.40 3.98 -18.17
CA THR A 125 19.86 3.92 -17.95
C THR A 125 20.39 4.92 -16.94
N PHE A 126 19.65 6.00 -16.70
CA PHE A 126 20.02 7.01 -15.72
C PHE A 126 19.15 6.83 -14.48
N GLY A 127 19.77 6.62 -13.32
CA GLY A 127 19.10 6.37 -12.04
C GLY A 127 19.84 6.96 -10.85
N GLN A 128 19.19 6.98 -9.69
CA GLN A 128 19.82 7.44 -8.46
C GLN A 128 20.96 6.49 -8.09
N ASN A 129 22.18 7.03 -7.99
CA ASN A 129 23.34 6.24 -7.60
C ASN A 129 23.20 5.78 -6.14
N CYS A 130 23.12 4.49 -5.94
CA CYS A 130 22.93 3.85 -4.64
C CYS A 130 24.29 3.36 -4.11
N ARG A 131 24.56 3.59 -2.81
CA ARG A 131 25.81 3.16 -2.17
C ARG A 131 25.73 1.83 -1.43
N ARG A 132 24.51 1.42 -1.03
CA ARG A 132 24.26 0.27 -0.15
C ARG A 132 23.32 -0.77 -0.77
N LYS A 133 22.93 -0.58 -2.04
CA LYS A 133 22.06 -1.45 -2.83
C LYS A 133 22.34 -1.21 -4.32
N PHE A 134 21.81 -2.07 -5.19
CA PHE A 134 21.87 -1.86 -6.63
C PHE A 134 21.14 -0.57 -7.05
N ASN A 135 21.62 0.03 -8.14
CA ASN A 135 21.01 1.23 -8.69
C ASN A 135 19.59 0.95 -9.17
N ARG A 136 18.71 1.92 -8.95
CA ARG A 136 17.34 1.89 -9.47
C ARG A 136 17.33 2.36 -10.91
N SER A 137 17.16 1.38 -11.79
CA SER A 137 17.21 1.56 -13.24
C SER A 137 15.93 1.09 -13.92
N HIS A 138 14.81 0.98 -13.19
CA HIS A 138 13.52 0.65 -13.78
C HIS A 138 12.36 1.19 -12.95
N ALA A 139 11.19 1.25 -13.58
CA ALA A 139 9.89 1.39 -12.92
C ALA A 139 9.00 0.20 -13.32
N HIS A 140 7.99 -0.07 -12.50
CA HIS A 140 7.00 -1.09 -12.74
C HIS A 140 5.77 -0.48 -13.39
N LEU A 141 5.29 -1.09 -14.48
CA LEU A 141 4.06 -0.74 -15.15
C LEU A 141 3.13 -1.95 -15.08
N PHE A 142 2.03 -1.85 -14.34
CA PHE A 142 1.04 -2.92 -14.29
C PHE A 142 -0.09 -2.65 -15.27
N HIS A 143 -0.43 -3.66 -16.08
CA HIS A 143 -1.60 -3.64 -16.95
C HIS A 143 -2.72 -4.44 -16.30
N PHE A 144 -3.77 -3.75 -15.87
CA PHE A 144 -4.96 -4.33 -15.25
C PHE A 144 -6.19 -4.17 -16.14
N VAL A 145 -7.10 -5.13 -16.07
CA VAL A 145 -8.39 -5.13 -16.77
C VAL A 145 -9.47 -5.71 -15.87
N LYS A 146 -10.74 -5.40 -16.13
CA LYS A 146 -11.86 -6.05 -15.44
C LYS A 146 -12.24 -7.39 -16.05
N ASP A 147 -12.13 -7.49 -17.37
CA ASP A 147 -12.52 -8.66 -18.14
C ASP A 147 -11.40 -9.10 -19.07
N GLU A 148 -10.84 -10.27 -18.83
CA GLU A 148 -9.69 -10.79 -19.58
C GLU A 148 -9.97 -11.04 -21.06
N GLU A 149 -11.23 -11.31 -21.41
CA GLU A 149 -11.63 -11.69 -22.76
C GLU A 149 -12.17 -10.50 -23.55
N ARG A 150 -12.84 -9.55 -22.87
CA ARG A 150 -13.53 -8.42 -23.51
C ARG A 150 -12.75 -7.11 -23.49
N HIS A 151 -11.66 -7.00 -22.74
CA HIS A 151 -10.90 -5.76 -22.69
C HIS A 151 -10.36 -5.33 -24.06
N THR A 152 -10.32 -4.02 -24.29
CA THR A 152 -9.69 -3.42 -25.47
C THR A 152 -8.19 -3.71 -25.43
N PHE A 153 -7.72 -4.50 -26.40
CA PHE A 153 -6.30 -4.74 -26.63
C PHE A 153 -6.01 -4.78 -28.13
N ASN A 154 -5.42 -3.71 -28.66
CA ASN A 154 -5.22 -3.49 -30.09
C ASN A 154 -4.01 -4.25 -30.65
N ALA A 155 -3.92 -5.55 -30.37
CA ALA A 155 -2.79 -6.39 -30.74
C ALA A 155 -2.46 -6.38 -32.24
N ALA A 156 -3.43 -6.06 -33.12
CA ALA A 156 -3.23 -6.01 -34.57
C ALA A 156 -2.71 -4.65 -35.07
N ASP A 157 -2.66 -3.61 -34.23
CA ASP A 157 -2.15 -2.29 -34.61
C ASP A 157 -0.67 -2.40 -35.02
N PRO A 158 -0.31 -2.07 -36.29
CA PRO A 158 1.07 -2.14 -36.76
C PRO A 158 2.04 -1.28 -35.96
N SER A 159 1.58 -0.19 -35.35
CA SER A 159 2.41 0.71 -34.53
C SER A 159 2.79 0.12 -33.17
N LEU A 160 2.15 -0.98 -32.76
CA LEU A 160 2.49 -1.75 -31.56
C LEU A 160 3.35 -2.97 -31.86
N ARG A 161 3.46 -3.37 -33.13
CA ARG A 161 4.19 -4.57 -33.54
C ARG A 161 5.68 -4.26 -33.70
N ILE A 162 6.51 -5.22 -33.34
CA ILE A 162 7.94 -5.21 -33.64
C ILE A 162 8.37 -6.35 -34.56
N PRO A 163 9.50 -6.16 -35.25
CA PRO A 163 10.20 -7.26 -35.86
C PRO A 163 10.37 -8.44 -34.90
N SER A 164 10.38 -9.64 -35.47
CA SER A 164 10.53 -10.87 -34.72
C SER A 164 11.78 -11.58 -35.22
N ALA A 165 12.73 -11.90 -34.34
CA ALA A 165 13.89 -12.73 -34.71
C ALA A 165 13.46 -14.06 -35.35
N ARG A 166 12.32 -14.61 -34.93
CA ARG A 166 11.70 -15.79 -35.56
C ARG A 166 11.46 -15.65 -37.07
N ALA A 167 11.08 -14.45 -37.52
CA ALA A 167 10.93 -14.13 -38.93
C ALA A 167 12.27 -13.75 -39.57
N LEU A 168 13.01 -12.82 -38.95
CA LEU A 168 14.17 -12.17 -39.57
C LEU A 168 15.47 -12.97 -39.50
N VAL A 169 15.65 -13.77 -38.45
CA VAL A 169 16.88 -14.53 -38.17
C VAL A 169 16.69 -16.01 -38.47
N TYR A 170 15.59 -16.59 -38.01
CA TYR A 170 15.37 -18.04 -38.09
C TYR A 170 14.56 -18.49 -39.31
N GLY A 171 13.94 -17.57 -40.05
CA GLY A 171 13.12 -17.89 -41.22
C GLY A 171 11.97 -18.87 -40.93
N ASP A 172 11.47 -18.92 -39.69
CA ASP A 172 10.44 -19.88 -39.29
C ASP A 172 9.08 -19.42 -39.84
N ARG A 173 8.49 -20.26 -40.69
CA ARG A 173 7.20 -20.01 -41.36
C ARG A 173 6.02 -19.81 -40.39
N ARG A 174 6.16 -20.17 -39.11
CA ARG A 174 5.17 -19.92 -38.05
C ARG A 174 5.22 -18.49 -37.51
N ALA A 175 6.23 -17.69 -37.88
CA ALA A 175 6.30 -16.30 -37.49
C ALA A 175 5.12 -15.51 -38.05
N ASN A 176 4.59 -14.57 -37.27
CA ASN A 176 3.55 -13.67 -37.77
C ASN A 176 4.20 -12.68 -38.75
N PRO A 177 3.68 -12.55 -39.99
CA PRO A 177 4.28 -11.69 -41.02
C PRO A 177 4.23 -10.20 -40.66
N THR A 178 3.32 -9.81 -39.76
CA THR A 178 3.19 -8.42 -39.27
C THR A 178 4.07 -8.13 -38.05
N GLY A 179 4.90 -9.09 -37.63
CA GLY A 179 5.74 -8.98 -36.45
C GLY A 179 5.08 -9.52 -35.17
N ARG A 180 5.78 -9.37 -34.04
CA ARG A 180 5.34 -9.82 -32.71
C ARG A 180 4.92 -8.63 -31.86
N LEU A 181 4.20 -8.91 -30.77
CA LEU A 181 4.01 -7.90 -29.72
C LEU A 181 5.30 -7.72 -28.91
N PRO A 182 5.49 -6.55 -28.27
CA PRO A 182 6.59 -6.31 -27.36
C PRO A 182 6.58 -7.31 -26.21
N ASP A 183 7.75 -7.65 -25.70
CA ASP A 183 7.85 -8.39 -24.43
C ASP A 183 7.42 -7.50 -23.27
N ASP A 184 7.21 -8.10 -22.10
CA ASP A 184 6.90 -7.38 -20.86
C ASP A 184 8.14 -6.74 -20.20
N THR A 185 9.30 -6.79 -20.85
CA THR A 185 10.50 -6.09 -20.40
C THR A 185 10.91 -5.03 -21.43
N TRP A 186 10.66 -3.76 -21.12
CA TRP A 186 10.93 -2.63 -22.00
C TRP A 186 12.28 -2.02 -21.64
N ILE A 187 13.35 -2.44 -22.34
CA ILE A 187 14.74 -2.17 -21.95
C ILE A 187 15.52 -1.17 -22.82
N LEU A 188 16.34 -0.37 -22.15
CA LEU A 188 17.43 0.42 -22.72
C LEU A 188 18.79 -0.22 -22.38
N ARG A 189 19.57 -0.79 -23.30
CA ARG A 189 20.95 -1.22 -22.93
C ARG A 189 22.06 -0.57 -23.76
N PRO A 190 22.59 0.59 -23.32
CA PRO A 190 23.80 1.19 -23.87
C PRO A 190 25.12 0.70 -23.24
N GLN A 191 25.08 -0.07 -22.15
CA GLN A 191 26.30 -0.45 -21.41
C GLN A 191 26.99 -1.71 -21.98
N ASP A 192 26.32 -2.37 -22.93
CA ASP A 192 26.84 -3.52 -23.69
C ASP A 192 27.42 -3.07 -25.06
N LEU A 193 27.54 -1.76 -25.30
CA LEU A 193 28.13 -1.17 -26.49
C LEU A 193 29.65 -1.32 -26.44
N ARG A 194 30.20 -2.30 -27.16
CA ARG A 194 31.63 -2.33 -27.43
C ARG A 194 31.96 -1.22 -28.43
N GLU A 195 33.08 -0.52 -28.20
CA GLU A 195 33.46 0.68 -28.97
C GLU A 195 33.82 0.37 -30.44
N ASP A 196 34.03 -0.91 -30.77
CA ASP A 196 34.53 -1.41 -32.06
C ASP A 196 33.44 -1.71 -33.09
N ASP A 197 32.19 -1.96 -32.68
CA ASP A 197 31.08 -2.17 -33.61
C ASP A 197 29.89 -1.34 -33.15
N ALA A 198 29.49 -0.36 -33.96
CA ALA A 198 28.34 0.48 -33.71
C ALA A 198 27.06 -0.34 -33.46
N ALA A 199 26.79 -0.61 -32.18
CA ALA A 199 25.48 -0.78 -31.54
C ALA A 199 24.36 -1.46 -32.35
N PHE A 200 24.02 -2.70 -31.99
CA PHE A 200 22.86 -3.52 -32.43
C PHE A 200 22.70 -3.74 -33.95
N HIS A 201 22.53 -5.00 -34.36
CA HIS A 201 22.18 -5.36 -35.73
C HIS A 201 20.64 -5.24 -35.90
N PRO A 202 20.11 -5.06 -37.13
CA PRO A 202 18.67 -5.13 -37.43
C PRO A 202 17.91 -6.41 -37.00
N GLN A 203 18.56 -7.31 -36.27
CA GLN A 203 18.08 -8.59 -35.78
C GLN A 203 17.81 -8.60 -34.26
N ASP A 204 18.09 -7.51 -33.54
CA ASP A 204 17.97 -7.45 -32.08
C ASP A 204 16.54 -7.07 -31.61
N ASP A 205 16.04 -7.76 -30.58
CA ASP A 205 14.62 -7.88 -30.19
C ASP A 205 14.21 -6.94 -29.02
N THR A 206 14.73 -5.71 -28.92
CA THR A 206 14.55 -4.87 -27.70
C THR A 206 14.07 -3.43 -27.94
N TRP A 207 12.99 -3.01 -27.26
CA TRP A 207 12.41 -1.66 -27.33
C TRP A 207 13.07 -0.65 -26.39
N TYR A 208 13.42 0.52 -26.91
CA TYR A 208 14.10 1.59 -26.17
C TYR A 208 13.11 2.69 -25.75
N LEU A 209 12.91 2.97 -24.46
CA LEU A 209 12.21 4.17 -23.99
C LEU A 209 12.96 4.82 -22.83
N SER A 210 13.60 5.97 -23.06
CA SER A 210 14.35 6.69 -22.03
C SER A 210 13.46 7.55 -21.15
N ARG A 211 13.89 7.78 -19.90
CA ARG A 211 13.31 8.84 -19.06
C ARG A 211 13.55 10.21 -19.70
N VAL A 212 12.64 11.14 -19.45
CA VAL A 212 12.77 12.51 -19.95
C VAL A 212 13.86 13.26 -19.17
N ALA A 213 15.08 13.26 -19.71
CA ALA A 213 16.21 13.99 -19.15
C ALA A 213 16.07 15.50 -19.40
N GLY A 214 16.78 16.30 -18.59
CA GLY A 214 16.72 17.78 -18.66
C GLY A 214 17.12 18.38 -20.02
N THR A 215 17.90 17.65 -20.83
CA THR A 215 18.36 18.10 -22.15
C THR A 215 17.43 17.71 -23.30
N PHE A 216 16.37 16.94 -23.04
CA PHE A 216 15.49 16.44 -24.10
C PHE A 216 14.52 17.54 -24.52
N LYS A 217 14.25 17.64 -25.83
CA LYS A 217 13.29 18.61 -26.38
C LYS A 217 11.89 18.48 -25.78
N GLU A 218 11.50 17.28 -25.39
CA GLU A 218 10.20 17.00 -24.77
C GLU A 218 10.07 17.55 -23.34
N ARG A 219 11.18 17.79 -22.64
CA ARG A 219 11.19 18.22 -21.24
C ARG A 219 10.54 19.59 -21.11
N GLN A 220 9.45 19.67 -20.34
CA GLN A 220 8.74 20.93 -20.10
C GLN A 220 9.40 21.81 -19.03
N GLY A 221 10.15 21.20 -18.10
CA GLY A 221 10.94 21.92 -17.09
C GLY A 221 10.21 22.28 -15.79
N PHE A 222 8.88 22.36 -15.79
CA PHE A 222 8.09 22.71 -14.59
C PHE A 222 7.74 21.52 -13.68
N HIS A 223 7.82 20.28 -14.18
CA HIS A 223 7.53 19.07 -13.39
C HIS A 223 8.77 18.17 -13.29
N GLY A 224 9.06 17.67 -12.10
CA GLY A 224 10.28 16.89 -11.81
C GLY A 224 10.31 15.52 -12.49
N CYS A 225 9.17 14.83 -12.48
CA CYS A 225 9.00 13.42 -12.84
C CYS A 225 8.15 13.24 -14.11
N GLN A 226 8.41 14.01 -15.17
CA GLN A 226 7.66 13.90 -16.42
C GLN A 226 7.83 12.52 -17.10
N MET A 227 6.72 11.87 -17.44
CA MET A 227 6.68 10.64 -18.23
C MET A 227 6.94 10.90 -19.72
N PRO A 228 7.59 9.97 -20.46
CA PRO A 228 7.86 10.12 -21.89
C PRO A 228 6.63 9.87 -22.78
N GLU A 229 6.42 10.68 -23.81
CA GLU A 229 5.28 10.57 -24.71
C GLU A 229 5.21 9.22 -25.44
N GLN A 230 6.33 8.69 -25.92
CA GLN A 230 6.33 7.40 -26.65
C GLN A 230 5.96 6.20 -25.76
N LEU A 231 6.28 6.27 -24.45
CA LEU A 231 5.87 5.25 -23.49
C LEU A 231 4.35 5.23 -23.34
N LEU A 232 3.77 6.39 -23.07
CA LEU A 232 2.32 6.52 -22.93
C LEU A 232 1.60 6.28 -24.26
N GLY A 233 2.22 6.65 -25.38
CA GLY A 233 1.68 6.40 -26.71
C GLY A 233 1.45 4.93 -26.98
N ARG A 234 2.38 4.06 -26.54
CA ARG A 234 2.19 2.61 -26.62
C ARG A 234 1.00 2.16 -25.79
N ILE A 235 0.92 2.60 -24.54
CA ILE A 235 -0.15 2.24 -23.62
C ILE A 235 -1.51 2.67 -24.17
N VAL A 236 -1.63 3.93 -24.61
CA VAL A 236 -2.86 4.50 -25.17
C VAL A 236 -3.29 3.76 -26.44
N ARG A 237 -2.36 3.48 -27.38
CA ARG A 237 -2.70 2.71 -28.59
C ARG A 237 -3.11 1.28 -28.27
N ALA A 238 -2.44 0.63 -27.31
CA ALA A 238 -2.73 -0.75 -26.94
C ALA A 238 -4.09 -0.90 -26.26
N SER A 239 -4.49 0.05 -25.43
CA SER A 239 -5.60 -0.13 -24.47
C SER A 239 -6.78 0.83 -24.69
N SER A 240 -6.83 1.56 -25.80
CA SER A 240 -7.98 2.42 -26.15
C SER A 240 -8.11 2.64 -27.65
N ASN A 241 -9.29 3.03 -28.11
CA ASN A 241 -9.61 3.39 -29.48
C ASN A 241 -9.74 4.92 -29.64
N GLU A 242 -9.72 5.43 -30.88
CA GLU A 242 -9.98 6.85 -31.12
C GLU A 242 -11.37 7.26 -30.61
N GLY A 243 -11.48 8.47 -30.07
CA GLY A 243 -12.70 9.01 -29.46
C GLY A 243 -13.01 8.49 -28.05
N GLU A 244 -12.37 7.42 -27.58
CA GLU A 244 -12.52 6.91 -26.21
C GLU A 244 -11.86 7.84 -25.17
N VAL A 245 -12.26 7.69 -23.90
CA VAL A 245 -11.84 8.58 -22.80
C VAL A 245 -10.65 7.98 -22.05
N VAL A 246 -9.55 8.73 -22.02
CA VAL A 246 -8.34 8.44 -21.23
C VAL A 246 -8.32 9.31 -19.97
N LEU A 247 -8.31 8.68 -18.79
CA LEU A 247 -8.20 9.33 -17.48
C LEU A 247 -6.76 9.26 -16.97
N ASP A 248 -6.26 10.39 -16.46
CA ASP A 248 -5.09 10.45 -15.59
C ASP A 248 -5.48 11.07 -14.24
N PRO A 249 -5.58 10.29 -13.15
CA PRO A 249 -5.94 10.80 -11.84
C PRO A 249 -4.79 11.57 -11.15
N PHE A 250 -3.59 11.60 -11.75
CA PHE A 250 -2.38 12.25 -11.24
C PHE A 250 -1.66 13.00 -12.37
N ALA A 251 -2.37 13.94 -13.00
CA ALA A 251 -1.99 14.47 -14.31
C ALA A 251 -0.58 15.08 -14.37
N GLY A 252 -0.08 15.70 -13.30
CA GLY A 252 1.28 16.20 -13.19
C GLY A 252 1.67 17.10 -14.36
N SER A 253 2.60 16.64 -15.20
CA SER A 253 3.02 17.37 -16.41
C SER A 253 2.05 17.33 -17.60
N GLY A 254 0.91 16.67 -17.45
CA GLY A 254 -0.11 16.49 -18.49
C GLY A 254 0.30 15.57 -19.64
N THR A 255 1.33 14.73 -19.48
CA THR A 255 1.86 13.92 -20.61
C THR A 255 0.81 12.94 -21.12
N THR A 256 0.13 12.19 -20.23
CA THR A 256 -0.90 11.22 -20.61
C THR A 256 -2.01 11.87 -21.45
N LEU A 257 -2.46 13.04 -21.00
CA LEU A 257 -3.56 13.79 -21.61
C LEU A 257 -3.15 14.40 -22.96
N ALA A 258 -1.94 14.95 -23.04
CA ALA A 258 -1.38 15.44 -24.30
C ALA A 258 -1.25 14.30 -25.32
N VAL A 259 -0.73 13.13 -24.90
CA VAL A 259 -0.62 11.94 -25.76
C VAL A 259 -2.00 11.44 -26.20
N ALA A 260 -2.97 11.37 -25.29
CA ALA A 260 -4.34 11.00 -25.61
C ALA A 260 -4.92 11.92 -26.69
N LYS A 261 -4.80 13.25 -26.52
CA LYS A 261 -5.24 14.25 -27.49
C LYS A 261 -4.55 14.07 -28.85
N LYS A 262 -3.21 13.95 -28.88
CA LYS A 262 -2.43 13.72 -30.11
C LYS A 262 -2.87 12.45 -30.84
N LEU A 263 -3.22 11.41 -30.10
CA LEU A 263 -3.73 10.15 -30.66
C LEU A 263 -5.25 10.17 -30.92
N GLY A 264 -5.93 11.31 -30.85
CA GLY A 264 -7.36 11.41 -31.17
C GLY A 264 -8.29 10.79 -30.13
N ARG A 265 -7.84 10.63 -28.88
CA ARG A 265 -8.67 10.23 -27.74
C ARG A 265 -9.19 11.47 -27.01
N ARG A 266 -10.34 11.33 -26.35
CA ARG A 266 -10.81 12.29 -25.34
C ARG A 266 -10.01 12.06 -24.06
N TRP A 267 -9.87 13.08 -23.24
CA TRP A 267 -8.98 12.98 -22.08
C TRP A 267 -9.60 13.64 -20.84
N LEU A 268 -9.21 13.20 -19.66
CA LEU A 268 -9.65 13.76 -18.39
C LEU A 268 -8.50 13.70 -17.40
N GLY A 269 -8.15 14.84 -16.80
CA GLY A 269 -7.07 14.93 -15.83
C GLY A 269 -7.54 15.40 -14.46
N PHE A 270 -6.96 14.86 -13.39
CA PHE A 270 -7.04 15.43 -12.05
C PHE A 270 -5.66 15.84 -11.57
N GLU A 271 -5.57 17.00 -10.93
CA GLU A 271 -4.30 17.50 -10.38
C GLU A 271 -4.57 18.40 -9.17
N LEU A 272 -3.78 18.23 -8.12
CA LEU A 272 -3.93 18.99 -6.88
C LEU A 272 -3.34 20.39 -7.02
N SER A 273 -2.14 20.47 -7.60
CA SER A 273 -1.38 21.70 -7.76
C SER A 273 -2.03 22.65 -8.75
N SER A 274 -2.27 23.88 -8.30
CA SER A 274 -2.74 24.96 -9.18
C SER A 274 -1.75 25.30 -10.31
N ASP A 275 -0.45 25.27 -10.02
CA ASP A 275 0.59 25.57 -10.99
C ASP A 275 0.71 24.46 -12.05
N TYR A 276 0.68 23.19 -11.64
CA TYR A 276 0.70 22.08 -12.59
C TYR A 276 -0.55 22.05 -13.48
N VAL A 277 -1.75 22.31 -12.92
CA VAL A 277 -2.97 22.45 -13.73
C VAL A 277 -2.78 23.49 -14.82
N LYS A 278 -2.27 24.69 -14.47
CA LYS A 278 -2.04 25.77 -15.42
C LYS A 278 -1.08 25.34 -16.54
N TYR A 279 0.13 24.90 -16.19
CA TYR A 279 1.17 24.60 -17.18
C TYR A 279 0.85 23.36 -18.02
N ALA A 280 0.23 22.34 -17.42
CA ALA A 280 -0.23 21.16 -18.15
C ALA A 280 -1.36 21.51 -19.13
N THR A 281 -2.28 22.39 -18.75
CA THR A 281 -3.35 22.87 -19.64
C THR A 281 -2.76 23.63 -20.83
N GLU A 282 -1.84 24.58 -20.59
CA GLU A 282 -1.13 25.31 -21.66
C GLU A 282 -0.42 24.35 -22.64
N ARG A 283 0.24 23.31 -22.12
CA ARG A 283 0.88 22.26 -22.94
C ARG A 283 -0.13 21.51 -23.81
N ILE A 284 -1.27 21.10 -23.24
CA ILE A 284 -2.28 20.31 -23.96
C ILE A 284 -3.03 21.17 -24.98
N GLU A 285 -3.30 22.44 -24.67
CA GLU A 285 -3.85 23.41 -25.62
C GLU A 285 -2.93 23.64 -26.82
N GLY A 286 -1.60 23.62 -26.58
CA GLY A 286 -0.58 23.78 -27.62
C GLY A 286 -0.39 22.60 -28.58
N VAL A 287 -1.05 21.46 -28.36
CA VAL A 287 -0.99 20.29 -29.27
C VAL A 287 -2.33 20.04 -29.96
N THR A 288 -2.29 19.43 -31.15
CA THR A 288 -3.46 19.12 -31.99
C THR A 288 -3.62 17.61 -32.16
N PRO A 289 -4.85 17.07 -32.28
CA PRO A 289 -5.02 15.68 -32.70
C PRO A 289 -4.30 15.39 -34.02
N GLY A 290 -3.53 14.31 -34.04
CA GLY A 290 -2.67 13.90 -35.16
C GLY A 290 -1.21 14.34 -35.04
N ASP A 291 -0.84 15.22 -34.09
CA ASP A 291 0.56 15.61 -33.89
C ASP A 291 1.44 14.40 -33.54
N GLU A 292 2.70 14.42 -34.00
CA GLU A 292 3.67 13.38 -33.66
C GLU A 292 3.99 13.36 -32.15
N LEU A 293 4.21 12.16 -31.63
CA LEU A 293 4.73 11.97 -30.28
C LEU A 293 6.21 12.33 -30.25
N HIS A 294 6.65 13.03 -29.21
CA HIS A 294 8.05 13.39 -29.08
C HIS A 294 8.96 12.18 -28.83
N GLY A 295 10.12 12.18 -29.48
CA GLY A 295 11.12 11.11 -29.40
C GLY A 295 10.88 10.01 -30.44
N PRO A 296 11.87 9.16 -30.75
CA PRO A 296 11.68 8.06 -31.69
C PRO A 296 10.80 6.96 -31.09
N ALA A 297 9.94 6.33 -31.91
CA ALA A 297 9.07 5.23 -31.48
C ALA A 297 9.86 4.00 -30.98
N ASP A 298 11.03 3.79 -31.60
CA ASP A 298 12.02 2.75 -31.28
C ASP A 298 13.43 3.33 -31.44
N PRO A 299 13.98 4.04 -30.45
CA PRO A 299 15.33 4.57 -30.55
C PRO A 299 16.34 3.40 -30.54
N VAL A 300 16.76 2.97 -31.71
CA VAL A 300 17.86 2.00 -31.89
C VAL A 300 19.22 2.53 -31.41
N ARG A 301 19.27 3.79 -30.96
CA ARG A 301 20.45 4.47 -30.45
C ARG A 301 20.12 5.14 -29.12
N SER A 302 21.10 5.20 -28.23
CA SER A 302 21.01 6.06 -27.05
C SER A 302 20.68 7.50 -27.46
N SER A 303 19.97 8.23 -26.59
CA SER A 303 19.74 9.67 -26.77
C SER A 303 21.02 10.32 -27.24
N PRO A 304 20.98 11.14 -28.32
CA PRO A 304 22.18 11.57 -29.01
C PRO A 304 23.20 12.04 -28.00
N THR A 305 24.44 11.55 -28.10
CA THR A 305 25.54 12.17 -27.38
C THR A 305 25.47 13.64 -27.74
N THR A 306 25.20 14.47 -26.74
CA THR A 306 25.31 15.90 -26.91
C THR A 306 26.71 16.10 -27.48
N ALA A 307 26.84 16.48 -28.75
CA ALA A 307 28.13 16.82 -29.34
C ALA A 307 28.80 17.99 -28.59
N ALA A 308 28.08 18.60 -27.63
CA ALA A 308 28.54 19.55 -26.62
C ALA A 308 28.31 19.09 -25.15
N GLY A 309 28.25 17.77 -24.89
CA GLY A 309 28.06 17.24 -23.54
C GLY A 309 29.26 17.52 -22.68
N ARG A 310 29.16 18.53 -21.80
CA ARG A 310 30.18 18.79 -20.78
C ARG A 310 30.40 17.54 -19.94
N ARG A 311 31.50 16.83 -20.20
CA ARG A 311 32.08 15.90 -19.21
C ARG A 311 32.58 16.74 -18.04
N LEU A 312 32.31 16.32 -16.81
CA LEU A 312 32.83 16.99 -15.62
C LEU A 312 34.36 16.94 -15.66
N LYS A 313 35.02 18.12 -15.69
CA LYS A 313 36.48 18.21 -15.51
C LYS A 313 36.84 17.58 -14.16
N GLY A 314 37.73 16.58 -14.18
CA GLY A 314 38.21 15.88 -12.98
C GLY A 314 37.41 14.64 -12.57
N HIS A 315 36.54 14.09 -13.44
CA HIS A 315 35.95 12.78 -13.18
C HIS A 315 37.02 11.67 -13.35
N PRO A 316 37.18 10.72 -12.42
CA PRO A 316 38.27 9.73 -12.44
C PRO A 316 38.31 8.83 -13.68
N MET A 317 37.19 8.67 -14.38
CA MET A 317 37.11 7.94 -15.66
C MET A 317 37.51 8.79 -16.90
N ALA A 318 37.80 10.08 -16.74
CA ALA A 318 38.24 10.94 -17.83
C ALA A 318 39.73 10.74 -18.18
N ASP A 319 40.54 10.28 -17.22
CA ASP A 319 41.99 10.13 -17.37
C ASP A 319 42.43 8.68 -17.66
N ALA A 320 41.50 7.73 -17.69
CA ALA A 320 41.79 6.30 -17.80
C ALA A 320 42.13 5.80 -19.22
N GLN A 321 41.96 6.62 -20.27
CA GLN A 321 42.27 6.25 -21.65
C GLN A 321 43.56 6.88 -22.21
N ALA A 322 44.33 7.62 -21.39
CA ALA A 322 45.54 8.31 -21.88
C ALA A 322 46.87 7.58 -21.60
N LYS A 323 46.88 6.37 -21.02
CA LYS A 323 48.11 5.60 -20.78
C LYS A 323 47.90 4.08 -20.89
N SER A 324 47.96 3.54 -22.10
CA SER A 324 48.36 2.13 -22.29
C SER A 324 49.01 1.93 -23.67
N ASP A 325 50.25 2.38 -23.82
CA ASP A 325 51.16 1.88 -24.86
C ASP A 325 51.69 0.49 -24.46
N VAL A 326 50.81 -0.51 -24.47
CA VAL A 326 51.22 -1.92 -24.39
C VAL A 326 50.78 -2.58 -25.69
N PRO A 327 51.69 -3.11 -26.53
CA PRO A 327 51.31 -3.78 -27.76
C PRO A 327 50.48 -5.03 -27.45
N ASN A 328 49.35 -5.20 -28.14
CA ASN A 328 48.56 -6.43 -28.07
C ASN A 328 49.42 -7.65 -28.47
N PRO A 329 49.42 -8.75 -27.70
CA PRO A 329 50.05 -9.99 -28.15
C PRO A 329 49.26 -10.57 -29.32
N PRO A 330 49.93 -11.25 -30.27
CA PRO A 330 49.25 -11.81 -31.43
C PRO A 330 48.35 -12.98 -31.01
N PRO A 331 47.25 -13.24 -31.74
CA PRO A 331 46.34 -14.34 -31.42
C PRO A 331 47.05 -15.69 -31.60
N PRO A 332 46.81 -16.68 -30.73
CA PRO A 332 47.41 -17.99 -30.88
C PRO A 332 46.81 -18.71 -32.09
N ARG A 333 47.69 -19.19 -32.98
CA ARG A 333 47.33 -20.10 -34.07
C ARG A 333 46.99 -21.46 -33.46
N GLY A 334 45.83 -22.01 -33.82
CA GLY A 334 45.49 -23.38 -33.47
C GLY A 334 46.35 -24.38 -34.23
N GLU A 335 46.73 -25.47 -33.57
CA GLU A 335 47.00 -26.80 -34.15
C GLU A 335 47.31 -27.81 -33.03
N GLY A 336 46.64 -28.97 -33.06
CA GLY A 336 47.24 -30.27 -32.73
C GLY A 336 47.29 -30.76 -31.27
N LEU A 337 46.45 -31.77 -30.99
CA LEU A 337 46.76 -33.08 -30.35
C LEU A 337 47.78 -33.15 -29.19
N GLY A 338 47.37 -33.75 -28.06
CA GLY A 338 48.33 -34.36 -27.13
C GLY A 338 47.75 -34.68 -25.75
N GLU A 339 47.78 -35.96 -25.41
CA GLU A 339 47.34 -36.63 -24.19
C GLU A 339 47.95 -36.09 -22.88
N GLY A 340 47.28 -36.35 -21.75
CA GLY A 340 47.99 -36.56 -20.48
C GLY A 340 47.45 -35.82 -19.25
N GLU A 341 46.87 -36.61 -18.34
CA GLU A 341 47.11 -36.55 -16.88
C GLU A 341 46.30 -35.58 -15.98
N THR A 342 45.29 -36.22 -15.36
CA THR A 342 44.96 -36.27 -13.92
C THR A 342 44.62 -35.00 -13.11
N LEU A 343 43.36 -34.98 -12.67
CA LEU A 343 42.81 -34.17 -11.59
C LEU A 343 43.36 -34.57 -10.22
N VAL A 344 43.77 -33.59 -9.40
CA VAL A 344 43.99 -33.71 -7.94
C VAL A 344 43.31 -32.51 -7.23
N PRO A 345 42.63 -32.71 -6.09
CA PRO A 345 41.64 -31.76 -5.57
C PRO A 345 42.23 -30.60 -4.76
N VAL A 346 41.55 -29.44 -4.83
CA VAL A 346 41.87 -28.20 -4.13
C VAL A 346 41.62 -28.32 -2.63
N SER A 347 42.69 -28.15 -1.84
CA SER A 347 42.62 -27.90 -0.40
C SER A 347 42.47 -26.40 -0.10
N LYS A 348 41.75 -26.11 0.99
CA LYS A 348 41.33 -24.81 1.54
C LYS A 348 42.25 -23.60 1.26
N ALA A 349 41.66 -22.51 0.76
CA ALA A 349 42.28 -21.19 0.75
C ALA A 349 42.28 -20.54 2.16
N PRO A 350 43.37 -19.90 2.59
CA PRO A 350 43.50 -19.25 3.90
C PRO A 350 42.91 -17.83 3.91
N SER A 351 42.42 -17.42 5.08
CA SER A 351 41.99 -16.06 5.41
C SER A 351 43.17 -15.07 5.41
N PRO A 352 43.02 -13.84 4.88
CA PRO A 352 44.08 -12.84 4.99
C PRO A 352 44.02 -12.10 6.33
N SER A 353 45.14 -12.13 7.04
CA SER A 353 45.48 -11.25 8.17
C SER A 353 46.13 -9.94 7.66
N PRO A 354 46.15 -8.87 8.48
CA PRO A 354 46.17 -7.48 8.03
C PRO A 354 47.58 -6.89 7.94
N SER A 355 47.72 -5.77 7.24
CA SER A 355 48.88 -4.86 7.26
C SER A 355 48.51 -3.51 6.64
N PRO A 356 49.21 -2.39 6.92
CA PRO A 356 49.80 -1.97 8.20
C PRO A 356 49.38 -0.52 8.57
N GLU A 357 49.59 -0.17 9.84
CA GLU A 357 49.44 1.18 10.37
C GLU A 357 50.47 2.15 9.77
N SER A 358 50.03 3.37 9.45
CA SER A 358 50.89 4.55 9.47
C SER A 358 50.19 5.63 10.29
N GLY A 359 50.86 6.03 11.37
CA GLY A 359 50.38 6.98 12.36
C GLY A 359 50.31 8.41 11.82
N GLY A 360 49.19 9.06 12.10
CA GLY A 360 48.97 10.49 11.98
C GLY A 360 47.76 10.85 12.82
N GLY A 361 48.00 11.24 14.07
CA GLY A 361 46.96 11.54 15.06
C GLY A 361 46.00 12.64 14.60
N GLY A 362 44.72 12.30 14.61
CA GLY A 362 43.61 13.21 14.34
C GLY A 362 42.30 12.47 14.52
N THR A 363 41.76 12.45 15.74
CA THR A 363 40.43 11.94 16.07
C THR A 363 39.37 12.71 15.30
N ARG A 364 38.95 12.20 14.13
CA ARG A 364 37.68 12.59 13.52
C ARG A 364 36.58 11.76 14.17
N ALA A 365 35.96 12.33 15.21
CA ALA A 365 34.67 11.87 15.69
C ALA A 365 33.71 11.83 14.49
N ALA A 366 33.09 10.67 14.24
CA ALA A 366 32.00 10.58 13.29
C ALA A 366 30.88 11.51 13.77
N THR A 367 30.59 12.57 13.02
CA THR A 367 29.52 13.50 13.36
C THR A 367 28.19 12.75 13.23
N LEU A 368 27.66 12.24 14.34
CA LEU A 368 26.31 11.67 14.41
C LEU A 368 25.32 12.74 13.95
N SER A 369 24.39 12.37 13.06
CA SER A 369 23.36 13.31 12.64
C SER A 369 22.42 13.61 13.81
N LEU A 370 21.79 14.79 13.83
CA LEU A 370 20.78 15.13 14.85
C LEU A 370 19.67 14.07 14.96
N ARG A 371 19.32 13.43 13.84
CA ARG A 371 18.36 12.32 13.80
C ARG A 371 18.87 11.07 14.51
N ASP A 372 20.16 10.75 14.37
CA ASP A 372 20.75 9.61 15.05
C ASP A 372 20.88 9.85 16.56
N LEU A 373 21.19 11.09 16.95
CA LEU A 373 21.21 11.50 18.36
C LEU A 373 19.81 11.45 18.99
N THR A 374 18.79 11.98 18.29
CA THR A 374 17.38 11.93 18.74
C THR A 374 16.91 10.48 18.88
N ARG A 375 17.27 9.64 17.91
CA ARG A 375 16.96 8.21 17.94
C ARG A 375 17.61 7.51 19.11
N GLN A 376 18.89 7.75 19.34
CA GLN A 376 19.63 7.15 20.45
C GLN A 376 19.02 7.57 21.80
N ALA A 377 18.70 8.85 21.97
CA ALA A 377 18.04 9.35 23.18
C ALA A 377 16.67 8.71 23.44
N LEU A 378 15.87 8.43 22.40
CA LEU A 378 14.60 7.68 22.54
C LEU A 378 14.83 6.23 22.98
N VAL A 379 15.88 5.58 22.46
CA VAL A 379 16.26 4.20 22.84
C VAL A 379 16.75 4.17 24.29
N ASP A 380 17.57 5.15 24.69
CA ASP A 380 18.09 5.27 26.05
C ASP A 380 16.95 5.53 27.05
N ALA A 381 16.02 6.44 26.72
CA ALA A 381 14.82 6.71 27.51
C ALA A 381 13.95 5.44 27.67
N PHE A 382 13.82 4.64 26.62
CA PHE A 382 13.13 3.35 26.68
C PHE A 382 13.83 2.37 27.63
N HIS A 383 15.15 2.22 27.53
CA HIS A 383 15.89 1.31 28.42
C HIS A 383 15.86 1.76 29.88
N ALA A 384 15.92 3.07 30.14
CA ALA A 384 15.80 3.64 31.47
C ALA A 384 14.42 3.38 32.09
N ALA A 385 13.35 3.49 31.30
CA ALA A 385 11.97 3.39 31.80
C ALA A 385 11.39 1.97 31.80
N SER A 386 11.84 1.09 30.91
CA SER A 386 11.20 -0.21 30.68
C SER A 386 11.45 -1.24 31.78
N GLY A 387 12.51 -1.09 32.58
CA GLY A 387 12.89 -2.12 33.57
C GLY A 387 13.09 -3.51 32.95
N GLY A 388 13.56 -3.56 31.69
CA GLY A 388 13.72 -4.80 30.92
C GLY A 388 12.46 -5.28 30.20
N ALA A 389 11.33 -4.59 30.35
CA ALA A 389 10.10 -4.92 29.64
C ALA A 389 10.18 -4.62 28.13
N SER A 390 9.38 -5.33 27.34
CA SER A 390 9.19 -5.00 25.92
C SER A 390 8.48 -3.65 25.73
N ALA A 391 8.68 -2.98 24.60
CA ALA A 391 7.96 -1.76 24.25
C ALA A 391 6.43 -1.95 24.27
N ASP A 392 5.96 -3.10 23.80
CA ASP A 392 4.55 -3.50 23.84
C ASP A 392 4.01 -3.52 25.29
N TRP A 393 4.80 -4.03 26.23
CA TRP A 393 4.44 -4.10 27.65
C TRP A 393 4.50 -2.72 28.33
N LEU A 394 5.51 -1.92 27.99
CA LEU A 394 5.64 -0.55 28.48
C LEU A 394 4.43 0.29 28.09
N LEU A 395 3.96 0.21 26.85
CA LEU A 395 2.78 0.96 26.39
C LEU A 395 1.48 0.53 27.05
N CYS A 396 1.40 -0.73 27.52
CA CYS A 396 0.21 -1.24 28.21
C CYS A 396 0.19 -0.88 29.70
N ARG A 397 1.31 -0.47 30.32
CA ARG A 397 1.40 -0.18 31.76
C ARG A 397 1.50 1.34 32.01
N PRO A 398 0.49 1.95 32.66
CA PRO A 398 0.49 3.39 32.92
C PRO A 398 1.77 3.90 33.57
N GLU A 399 2.30 3.17 34.55
CA GLU A 399 3.51 3.50 35.30
C GLU A 399 4.78 3.49 34.44
N LEU A 400 4.93 2.49 33.55
CA LEU A 400 6.10 2.39 32.68
C LEU A 400 6.02 3.45 31.55
N GLN A 401 4.82 3.70 31.05
CA GLN A 401 4.58 4.74 30.05
C GLN A 401 4.85 6.13 30.62
N ALA A 402 4.42 6.42 31.85
CA ALA A 402 4.72 7.67 32.53
C ALA A 402 6.23 7.83 32.82
N ALA A 403 6.90 6.76 33.24
CA ALA A 403 8.35 6.76 33.41
C ALA A 403 9.08 7.04 32.09
N TYR A 404 8.59 6.48 30.98
CA TYR A 404 9.14 6.71 29.64
C TYR A 404 8.97 8.16 29.19
N HIS A 405 7.78 8.74 29.39
CA HIS A 405 7.52 10.14 29.05
C HIS A 405 8.40 11.09 29.87
N THR A 406 8.59 10.78 31.15
CA THR A 406 9.52 11.52 32.02
C THR A 406 10.95 11.42 31.51
N ALA A 407 11.41 10.21 31.17
CA ALA A 407 12.75 10.00 30.61
C ALA A 407 12.95 10.72 29.27
N CYS A 408 11.93 10.77 28.40
CA CYS A 408 12.00 11.53 27.16
C CYS A 408 12.11 13.03 27.41
N HIS A 409 11.32 13.55 28.35
CA HIS A 409 11.36 14.95 28.74
C HIS A 409 12.72 15.33 29.34
N ASP A 410 13.25 14.52 30.25
CA ASP A 410 14.54 14.75 30.92
C ASP A 410 15.72 14.65 29.94
N ALA A 411 15.58 13.86 28.87
CA ALA A 411 16.53 13.80 27.77
C ALA A 411 16.43 14.99 26.80
N GLY A 412 15.50 15.94 27.02
CA GLY A 412 15.30 17.12 26.18
C GLY A 412 14.71 16.81 24.80
N LEU A 413 14.03 15.67 24.65
CA LEU A 413 13.38 15.31 23.39
C LEU A 413 12.19 16.22 23.11
N MET A 414 12.15 16.80 21.92
CA MET A 414 10.98 17.54 21.46
C MET A 414 9.85 16.57 21.07
N GLY A 415 8.62 16.93 21.37
CA GLY A 415 7.42 16.18 20.99
C GLY A 415 6.45 15.97 22.15
N SER A 416 5.30 15.41 21.81
CA SER A 416 4.27 15.01 22.75
C SER A 416 4.43 13.54 23.17
N PRO A 417 3.81 13.12 24.29
CA PRO A 417 3.69 11.71 24.66
C PRO A 417 3.22 10.78 23.53
N TYR A 418 2.31 11.27 22.69
CA TYR A 418 1.82 10.56 21.51
C TYR A 418 2.94 10.32 20.48
N GLU A 419 3.70 11.37 20.15
CA GLU A 419 4.79 11.29 19.19
C GLU A 419 5.91 10.37 19.68
N TRP A 420 6.28 10.45 20.96
CA TRP A 420 7.30 9.57 21.56
C TRP A 420 6.86 8.11 21.55
N ASN A 421 5.63 7.82 21.96
CA ASN A 421 5.09 6.45 21.91
C ASN A 421 5.05 5.90 20.48
N ARG A 422 4.72 6.74 19.49
CA ARG A 422 4.66 6.36 18.07
C ARG A 422 6.06 6.07 17.51
N GLU A 423 7.04 6.91 17.83
CA GLU A 423 8.43 6.67 17.47
C GLU A 423 9.00 5.43 18.17
N LEU A 424 8.63 5.17 19.43
CA LEU A 424 9.00 3.94 20.13
C LEU A 424 8.51 2.68 19.40
N LEU A 425 7.26 2.68 18.92
CA LEU A 425 6.73 1.58 18.10
C LEU A 425 7.49 1.43 16.77
N LYS A 426 7.88 2.52 16.12
CA LYS A 426 8.69 2.48 14.89
C LYS A 426 10.06 1.88 15.16
N LEU A 427 10.74 2.28 16.23
CA LEU A 427 12.05 1.73 16.63
C LEU A 427 11.95 0.24 16.97
N ARG A 428 10.86 -0.18 17.62
CA ARG A 428 10.56 -1.60 17.88
C ARG A 428 10.35 -2.38 16.57
N LYS A 429 9.62 -1.83 15.60
CA LYS A 429 9.38 -2.47 14.28
C LYS A 429 10.69 -2.57 13.47
N ALA A 430 11.57 -1.59 13.60
CA ALA A 430 12.90 -1.57 12.97
C ALA A 430 13.95 -2.45 13.69
N GLY A 431 13.61 -3.10 14.81
CA GLY A 431 14.54 -3.95 15.57
C GLY A 431 15.63 -3.18 16.32
N MET A 432 15.43 -1.88 16.56
CA MET A 432 16.46 -0.98 17.11
C MET A 432 16.48 -0.89 18.64
N LEU A 433 15.54 -1.55 19.34
CA LEU A 433 15.46 -1.57 20.80
C LEU A 433 16.26 -2.72 21.45
N GLY A 434 17.08 -3.43 20.67
CA GLY A 434 17.81 -4.62 21.11
C GLY A 434 16.91 -5.83 21.32
N LYS A 435 17.50 -7.04 21.33
CA LYS A 435 16.80 -8.23 21.85
C LYS A 435 16.84 -8.11 23.37
N GLY A 436 15.70 -7.83 24.00
CA GLY A 436 15.57 -8.03 25.44
C GLY A 436 16.11 -9.41 25.83
N THR A 437 16.78 -9.50 26.97
CA THR A 437 17.27 -10.76 27.52
C THR A 437 16.14 -11.80 27.50
N ARG A 438 16.37 -12.90 26.78
CA ARG A 438 15.60 -14.13 26.97
C ARG A 438 16.01 -14.69 28.34
N ASP A 439 15.17 -14.53 29.35
CA ASP A 439 15.15 -15.50 30.46
C ASP A 439 14.33 -16.72 29.99
N GLY A 440 14.75 -17.97 30.15
CA GLY A 440 15.97 -18.52 30.73
C GLY A 440 16.03 -20.03 30.43
N GLY A 441 17.25 -20.55 30.23
CA GLY A 441 17.51 -21.98 30.29
C GLY A 441 17.41 -22.50 31.72
N ARG A 442 17.08 -23.79 31.85
CA ARG A 442 17.01 -24.59 33.09
C ARG A 442 18.09 -24.21 34.13
N GLY A 443 17.66 -23.93 35.36
CA GLY A 443 18.56 -23.84 36.53
C GLY A 443 17.93 -23.20 37.76
N THR A 444 17.21 -23.99 38.55
CA THR A 444 17.06 -23.97 40.03
C THR A 444 17.05 -22.64 40.80
N GLY A 445 15.94 -22.40 41.52
CA GLY A 445 15.95 -21.69 42.82
C GLY A 445 15.26 -20.32 42.86
N ASP A 446 13.98 -20.32 43.22
CA ASP A 446 13.18 -19.28 43.89
C ASP A 446 13.68 -17.80 43.88
N SER A 447 13.05 -16.97 43.04
CA SER A 447 12.21 -15.84 43.50
C SER A 447 11.56 -15.14 42.30
N ALA A 448 10.27 -14.85 42.47
CA ALA A 448 9.30 -14.54 41.43
C ALA A 448 9.40 -13.12 40.84
N ALA A 449 9.48 -13.03 39.51
CA ALA A 449 8.89 -11.96 38.69
C ALA A 449 8.71 -12.44 37.23
N ALA A 450 8.12 -13.64 37.07
CA ALA A 450 7.74 -14.17 35.77
C ALA A 450 6.52 -13.41 35.21
N SER A 451 6.55 -13.13 33.92
CA SER A 451 5.42 -12.63 33.12
C SER A 451 4.11 -13.35 33.48
N PRO A 452 3.10 -12.68 34.05
CA PRO A 452 1.83 -13.31 34.34
C PRO A 452 1.01 -13.41 33.05
N HIS A 453 0.48 -14.61 32.78
CA HIS A 453 -0.47 -14.95 31.71
C HIS A 453 0.08 -15.55 30.40
N ALA A 454 0.75 -16.69 30.54
CA ALA A 454 0.50 -17.82 29.65
C ALA A 454 -0.81 -18.53 30.07
N SER A 455 -1.94 -18.03 29.58
CA SER A 455 -3.24 -18.72 29.54
C SER A 455 -4.18 -17.86 28.71
N GLY A 456 -5.27 -18.44 28.23
CA GLY A 456 -6.28 -17.77 27.41
C GLY A 456 -6.80 -16.47 28.01
N LEU A 457 -7.63 -15.79 27.22
CA LEU A 457 -8.38 -14.60 27.62
C LEU A 457 -8.89 -14.78 29.06
N LYS A 458 -8.53 -13.92 30.02
CA LYS A 458 -9.33 -13.82 31.25
C LYS A 458 -10.69 -13.29 30.79
N PRO A 459 -11.79 -14.07 30.86
CA PRO A 459 -13.04 -13.71 30.20
C PRO A 459 -13.54 -12.28 30.51
N PRO A 460 -13.39 -11.75 31.75
CA PRO A 460 -13.80 -10.39 32.07
C PRO A 460 -12.95 -9.29 31.40
N ALA A 461 -11.62 -9.46 31.31
CA ALA A 461 -10.73 -8.41 30.81
C ALA A 461 -10.75 -8.30 29.28
N ALA A 462 -10.83 -9.45 28.60
CA ALA A 462 -10.96 -9.51 27.16
C ALA A 462 -12.26 -8.89 26.67
N TYR A 463 -13.37 -9.20 27.36
CA TYR A 463 -14.65 -8.58 27.10
C TYR A 463 -14.57 -7.07 27.24
N ALA A 464 -14.07 -6.58 28.38
CA ALA A 464 -13.93 -5.15 28.62
C ALA A 464 -13.05 -4.45 27.58
N ALA A 465 -11.98 -5.09 27.11
CA ALA A 465 -11.12 -4.56 26.06
C ALA A 465 -11.85 -4.42 24.72
N GLU A 466 -12.63 -5.43 24.33
CA GLU A 466 -13.45 -5.39 23.11
C GLU A 466 -14.50 -4.26 23.17
N ILE A 467 -15.21 -4.13 24.30
CA ILE A 467 -16.21 -3.07 24.52
C ILE A 467 -15.59 -1.68 24.53
N ALA A 468 -14.49 -1.52 25.25
CA ALA A 468 -13.79 -0.25 25.34
C ALA A 468 -13.27 0.18 23.97
N TRP A 469 -12.72 -0.75 23.18
CA TRP A 469 -12.24 -0.46 21.85
C TRP A 469 -13.38 -0.01 20.92
N ALA A 470 -14.48 -0.76 20.93
CA ALA A 470 -15.72 -0.43 20.26
C ALA A 470 -16.19 1.02 20.57
N LYS A 471 -16.29 1.37 21.85
CA LYS A 471 -16.73 2.72 22.30
C LYS A 471 -15.74 3.84 21.94
N VAL A 472 -14.44 3.55 21.90
CA VAL A 472 -13.44 4.53 21.47
C VAL A 472 -13.51 4.77 19.96
N ARG A 473 -13.65 3.72 19.15
CA ARG A 473 -13.81 3.86 17.69
C ARG A 473 -15.06 4.63 17.29
N ALA A 474 -16.16 4.49 18.03
CA ALA A 474 -17.37 5.28 17.80
C ALA A 474 -17.11 6.80 17.93
N LYS A 475 -16.14 7.22 18.76
CA LYS A 475 -15.74 8.63 18.92
C LYS A 475 -14.57 9.04 18.03
N HIS A 476 -13.78 8.06 17.58
CA HIS A 476 -12.57 8.25 16.78
C HIS A 476 -12.54 7.19 15.66
N ALA A 477 -13.34 7.41 14.62
CA ALA A 477 -13.59 6.42 13.56
C ALA A 477 -12.31 5.92 12.86
N ASP A 478 -11.34 6.82 12.69
CA ASP A 478 -10.07 6.56 12.01
C ASP A 478 -8.95 6.05 12.94
N ALA A 479 -9.20 5.90 14.25
CA ALA A 479 -8.17 5.46 15.18
C ALA A 479 -7.87 3.96 14.98
N SER A 480 -6.57 3.62 14.93
CA SER A 480 -6.09 2.24 15.03
C SER A 480 -5.81 1.84 16.49
N LEU A 481 -5.62 0.55 16.76
CA LEU A 481 -5.17 0.08 18.08
C LEU A 481 -3.74 0.55 18.41
N ASP A 482 -2.89 0.80 17.41
CA ASP A 482 -1.58 1.41 17.63
C ASP A 482 -1.74 2.88 18.03
N ASP A 483 -2.64 3.63 17.37
CA ASP A 483 -2.95 5.01 17.75
C ASP A 483 -3.59 5.10 19.13
N LEU A 484 -4.44 4.14 19.49
CA LEU A 484 -4.98 3.99 20.83
C LEU A 484 -3.84 3.90 21.84
N LEU A 485 -2.97 2.90 21.72
CA LEU A 485 -1.88 2.64 22.69
C LEU A 485 -0.85 3.77 22.75
N CYS A 486 -0.71 4.55 21.68
CA CYS A 486 0.20 5.69 21.65
C CYS A 486 -0.40 6.98 22.24
N ASP A 487 -1.73 7.17 22.20
CA ASP A 487 -2.37 8.42 22.62
C ASP A 487 -2.95 8.31 24.06
N PRO A 488 -2.37 9.06 25.03
CA PRO A 488 -2.84 9.01 26.42
C PRO A 488 -4.32 9.39 26.59
N ALA A 489 -4.85 10.32 25.79
CA ALA A 489 -6.24 10.75 25.90
C ALA A 489 -7.20 9.66 25.42
N LYS A 490 -6.84 8.95 24.34
CA LYS A 490 -7.61 7.79 23.86
C LYS A 490 -7.51 6.62 24.84
N LEU A 491 -6.35 6.40 25.45
CA LEU A 491 -6.15 5.39 26.50
C LEU A 491 -6.99 5.66 27.74
N GLU A 492 -7.08 6.91 28.20
CA GLU A 492 -7.91 7.25 29.35
C GLU A 492 -9.39 6.97 29.07
N LEU A 493 -9.85 7.31 27.87
CA LEU A 493 -11.21 7.00 27.41
C LEU A 493 -11.46 5.48 27.32
N PHE A 494 -10.49 4.73 26.79
CA PHE A 494 -10.53 3.27 26.75
C PHE A 494 -10.62 2.68 28.16
N ASP A 495 -9.73 3.07 29.07
CA ASP A 495 -9.69 2.56 30.44
C ASP A 495 -11.00 2.83 31.17
N LYS A 496 -11.59 4.02 30.96
CA LYS A 496 -12.90 4.37 31.52
C LYS A 496 -13.98 3.40 31.07
N TYR A 497 -14.07 3.12 29.78
CA TYR A 497 -15.07 2.18 29.26
C TYR A 497 -14.79 0.73 29.67
N ALA A 498 -13.53 0.32 29.73
CA ALA A 498 -13.15 -1.02 30.13
C ALA A 498 -13.54 -1.30 31.59
N ARG A 499 -13.27 -0.35 32.50
CA ARG A 499 -13.68 -0.43 33.92
C ARG A 499 -15.20 -0.46 34.09
N GLN A 500 -15.94 0.26 33.24
CA GLN A 500 -17.41 0.23 33.25
C GLN A 500 -17.95 -1.14 32.80
N ALA A 501 -17.31 -1.76 31.80
CA ALA A 501 -17.75 -3.03 31.22
C ALA A 501 -17.43 -4.24 32.10
N ALA A 502 -16.28 -4.25 32.81
CA ALA A 502 -15.94 -5.31 33.75
C ALA A 502 -15.11 -4.78 34.92
N PRO A 503 -15.75 -4.23 35.98
CA PRO A 503 -15.02 -3.66 37.12
C PRO A 503 -14.18 -4.73 37.85
N GLY A 504 -13.02 -4.32 38.38
CA GLY A 504 -12.17 -5.17 39.23
C GLY A 504 -10.96 -5.82 38.56
N SER A 505 -10.73 -5.63 37.25
CA SER A 505 -9.45 -5.99 36.62
C SER A 505 -8.49 -4.79 36.57
N ASP A 506 -7.19 -5.09 36.54
CA ASP A 506 -6.15 -4.07 36.36
C ASP A 506 -6.22 -3.43 34.96
N VAL A 507 -5.90 -2.14 34.88
CA VAL A 507 -5.92 -1.39 33.62
C VAL A 507 -4.97 -1.99 32.58
N SER A 508 -3.80 -2.45 33.02
CA SER A 508 -2.82 -3.07 32.15
C SER A 508 -3.35 -4.36 31.54
N ALA A 509 -4.25 -5.06 32.24
CA ALA A 509 -4.89 -6.26 31.72
C ALA A 509 -5.82 -5.94 30.54
N TYR A 510 -6.65 -4.90 30.63
CA TYR A 510 -7.51 -4.50 29.50
C TYR A 510 -6.69 -4.05 28.29
N ARG A 511 -5.67 -3.21 28.51
CA ARG A 511 -4.80 -2.70 27.45
C ARG A 511 -4.02 -3.83 26.78
N TRP A 512 -3.53 -4.79 27.56
CA TRP A 512 -2.85 -5.98 27.04
C TRP A 512 -3.77 -6.86 26.21
N GLU A 513 -5.01 -7.05 26.64
CA GLU A 513 -6.00 -7.80 25.85
C GLU A 513 -6.36 -7.08 24.54
N ALA A 514 -6.45 -5.75 24.52
CA ALA A 514 -6.59 -4.98 23.28
C ALA A 514 -5.40 -5.19 22.33
N LEU A 515 -4.17 -5.22 22.86
CA LEU A 515 -2.99 -5.53 22.06
C LEU A 515 -3.01 -6.99 21.55
N ARG A 516 -3.53 -7.95 22.32
CA ARG A 516 -3.69 -9.34 21.88
C ARG A 516 -4.68 -9.44 20.73
N LEU A 517 -5.83 -8.76 20.80
CA LEU A 517 -6.79 -8.67 19.68
C LEU A 517 -6.12 -8.18 18.39
N ARG A 518 -5.25 -7.17 18.51
CA ARG A 518 -4.45 -6.67 17.37
C ARG A 518 -3.49 -7.73 16.83
N LYS A 519 -2.77 -8.43 17.71
CA LYS A 519 -1.75 -9.42 17.33
C LYS A 519 -2.37 -10.67 16.72
N SER A 520 -3.52 -11.09 17.23
CA SER A 520 -4.22 -12.29 16.77
C SER A 520 -4.92 -12.08 15.42
N ALA A 521 -5.22 -10.83 15.02
CA ALA A 521 -5.92 -10.55 13.77
C ALA A 521 -5.26 -11.15 12.52
N LYS A 522 -3.92 -11.11 12.43
CA LYS A 522 -3.20 -11.72 11.29
C LYS A 522 -3.30 -13.25 11.29
N THR A 523 -3.20 -13.85 12.47
CA THR A 523 -3.29 -15.30 12.66
C THR A 523 -4.70 -15.79 12.37
N HIS A 524 -5.72 -15.15 12.96
CA HIS A 524 -7.12 -15.47 12.73
C HIS A 524 -7.52 -15.29 11.25
N LYS A 525 -6.98 -14.27 10.55
CA LYS A 525 -7.18 -14.13 9.09
C LYS A 525 -6.64 -15.32 8.30
N ALA A 526 -5.45 -15.80 8.66
CA ALA A 526 -4.82 -16.95 8.00
C ALA A 526 -5.57 -18.25 8.30
N GLU A 527 -5.95 -18.46 9.56
CA GLU A 527 -6.74 -19.62 10.01
C GLU A 527 -8.13 -19.62 9.37
N ALA A 528 -8.84 -18.49 9.36
CA ALA A 528 -10.15 -18.37 8.74
C ALA A 528 -10.13 -18.76 7.25
N LYS A 529 -9.08 -18.33 6.52
CA LYS A 529 -8.89 -18.73 5.12
C LYS A 529 -8.63 -20.24 4.97
N GLN A 530 -7.92 -20.85 5.91
CA GLN A 530 -7.67 -22.29 5.90
C GLN A 530 -8.96 -23.09 6.14
N TYR A 531 -9.88 -22.59 6.96
CA TYR A 531 -11.10 -23.30 7.36
C TYR A 531 -12.37 -22.88 6.60
N ASP A 532 -12.26 -22.01 5.60
CA ASP A 532 -13.39 -21.38 4.90
C ASP A 532 -14.45 -22.38 4.41
N TYR A 533 -14.00 -23.50 3.83
CA TYR A 533 -14.87 -24.57 3.32
C TYR A 533 -15.60 -25.37 4.41
N VAL A 534 -15.08 -25.40 5.65
CA VAL A 534 -15.68 -26.18 6.74
C VAL A 534 -16.60 -25.32 7.59
N VAL A 535 -16.26 -24.03 7.78
CA VAL A 535 -17.12 -23.10 8.52
C VAL A 535 -18.31 -22.59 7.70
N GLU A 536 -18.34 -22.88 6.39
CA GLU A 536 -19.40 -22.45 5.47
C GLU A 536 -20.80 -22.91 5.92
N LYS A 537 -20.95 -24.16 6.40
CA LYS A 537 -22.26 -24.66 6.84
C LYS A 537 -22.73 -23.95 8.13
N PRO A 538 -21.98 -23.94 9.25
CA PRO A 538 -22.37 -23.17 10.44
C PRO A 538 -22.58 -21.68 10.14
N LEU A 539 -21.77 -21.08 9.26
CA LEU A 539 -21.94 -19.70 8.79
C LEU A 539 -23.30 -19.51 8.11
N ARG A 540 -23.64 -20.39 7.15
CA ARG A 540 -24.95 -20.38 6.49
C ARG A 540 -26.08 -20.60 7.49
N ASP A 541 -25.95 -21.53 8.43
CA ASP A 541 -26.98 -21.81 9.43
C ASP A 541 -27.24 -20.55 10.28
N VAL A 542 -26.18 -19.88 10.77
CA VAL A 542 -26.29 -18.62 11.52
C VAL A 542 -26.90 -17.47 10.70
N LEU A 543 -26.60 -17.41 9.40
CA LEU A 543 -27.09 -16.35 8.51
C LEU A 543 -28.49 -16.60 7.93
N SER A 544 -28.87 -17.87 7.76
CA SER A 544 -30.11 -18.29 7.07
C SER A 544 -31.22 -18.70 8.03
N GLU A 545 -30.91 -19.26 9.21
CA GLU A 545 -31.89 -19.48 10.25
C GLU A 545 -32.35 -18.15 10.83
N ARG A 546 -33.66 -18.02 11.08
CA ARG A 546 -34.19 -16.82 11.75
C ARG A 546 -33.64 -16.79 13.17
N PRO A 547 -32.84 -15.77 13.56
CA PRO A 547 -32.36 -15.63 14.91
C PRO A 547 -33.52 -15.71 15.91
N LYS A 548 -33.32 -16.40 17.03
CA LYS A 548 -34.36 -16.63 18.05
C LYS A 548 -34.54 -15.37 18.86
N LYS A 549 -35.79 -15.05 19.23
CA LYS A 549 -36.07 -13.91 20.11
C LYS A 549 -35.39 -14.12 21.45
N LEU A 550 -34.59 -13.16 21.88
CA LEU A 550 -33.87 -13.21 23.14
C LEU A 550 -34.87 -12.97 24.29
N THR A 551 -35.03 -13.95 25.18
CA THR A 551 -35.90 -13.88 26.37
C THR A 551 -35.10 -14.19 27.64
N PRO A 552 -35.52 -13.76 28.85
CA PRO A 552 -34.81 -14.06 30.09
C PRO A 552 -34.57 -15.56 30.31
N ARG A 553 -35.54 -16.40 29.92
CA ARG A 553 -35.43 -17.86 29.97
C ARG A 553 -34.40 -18.40 28.97
N ALA A 554 -34.38 -17.86 27.75
CA ALA A 554 -33.40 -18.24 26.74
C ALA A 554 -31.97 -17.82 27.13
N ALA A 555 -31.80 -16.61 27.67
CA ALA A 555 -30.51 -16.14 28.15
C ALA A 555 -29.97 -16.99 29.31
N LYS A 556 -30.82 -17.35 30.28
CA LYS A 556 -30.44 -18.25 31.39
C LYS A 556 -30.03 -19.65 30.91
N ALA A 557 -30.61 -20.14 29.80
CA ALA A 557 -30.26 -21.44 29.23
C ALA A 557 -28.89 -21.46 28.52
N LEU A 558 -28.33 -20.28 28.23
CA LEU A 558 -27.00 -20.12 27.61
C LEU A 558 -25.91 -19.80 28.65
N ALA A 559 -26.25 -19.79 29.95
CA ALA A 559 -25.30 -19.52 31.00
C ALA A 559 -24.23 -20.62 31.04
N ASN A 560 -22.95 -20.23 31.08
CA ASN A 560 -21.78 -21.11 31.00
C ASN A 560 -21.67 -21.97 29.73
N VAL A 561 -22.32 -21.56 28.64
CA VAL A 561 -22.18 -22.22 27.33
C VAL A 561 -21.10 -21.50 26.52
N GLY A 562 -20.05 -22.22 26.12
CA GLY A 562 -19.04 -21.72 25.19
C GLY A 562 -19.57 -21.74 23.74
N GLY A 563 -19.21 -20.73 22.94
CA GLY A 563 -19.59 -20.71 21.52
C GLY A 563 -19.33 -19.39 20.81
N VAL A 564 -19.71 -19.33 19.53
CA VAL A 564 -19.77 -18.09 18.73
C VAL A 564 -21.21 -17.58 18.72
N TYR A 565 -21.37 -16.33 19.13
CA TYR A 565 -22.67 -15.70 19.31
C TYR A 565 -22.87 -14.56 18.33
N LEU A 566 -24.05 -14.51 17.74
CA LEU A 566 -24.57 -13.40 16.92
C LEU A 566 -25.73 -12.74 17.66
N VAL A 567 -25.69 -11.41 17.84
CA VAL A 567 -26.81 -10.63 18.41
C VAL A 567 -27.21 -9.51 17.45
N THR A 568 -28.51 -9.35 17.21
CA THR A 568 -29.06 -8.40 16.23
C THR A 568 -30.42 -7.87 16.66
N THR A 569 -30.78 -6.68 16.18
CA THR A 569 -32.12 -6.08 16.34
C THR A 569 -33.09 -6.48 15.22
N ALA A 570 -32.64 -7.28 14.25
CA ALA A 570 -33.45 -7.70 13.09
C ALA A 570 -33.67 -9.22 13.05
N LYS A 571 -34.88 -9.65 12.68
CA LYS A 571 -35.22 -11.08 12.41
C LYS A 571 -34.46 -11.68 11.22
N LYS A 572 -33.91 -10.83 10.36
CA LYS A 572 -33.07 -11.20 9.21
C LYS A 572 -31.86 -10.27 9.25
N PRO A 573 -30.68 -10.74 9.70
CA PRO A 573 -29.50 -9.90 9.80
C PRO A 573 -29.04 -9.53 8.38
N ALA A 574 -29.09 -8.25 8.04
CA ALA A 574 -28.41 -7.66 6.90
C ALA A 574 -27.13 -6.96 7.39
N GLU A 575 -26.21 -6.65 6.47
CA GLU A 575 -25.02 -5.83 6.77
C GLU A 575 -25.45 -4.55 7.52
N GLY A 576 -24.82 -4.28 8.67
CA GLY A 576 -25.11 -3.10 9.49
C GLY A 576 -26.23 -3.24 10.55
N ALA A 577 -27.11 -4.24 10.44
CA ALA A 577 -28.19 -4.50 11.43
C ALA A 577 -27.74 -5.39 12.61
N VAL A 578 -26.47 -5.76 12.64
CA VAL A 578 -25.90 -6.71 13.61
C VAL A 578 -25.14 -5.95 14.69
N GLY A 579 -25.47 -6.21 15.95
CA GLY A 579 -24.92 -5.49 17.08
C GLY A 579 -23.96 -6.27 17.97
N TYR A 580 -23.59 -7.51 17.66
CA TYR A 580 -22.44 -8.21 18.27
C TYR A 580 -22.14 -9.53 17.55
N VAL A 581 -20.84 -9.82 17.34
CA VAL A 581 -20.33 -11.15 17.01
C VAL A 581 -19.13 -11.45 17.91
N GLY A 582 -19.20 -12.46 18.76
CA GLY A 582 -18.09 -12.77 19.67
C GLY A 582 -18.07 -14.19 20.22
N ALA A 583 -16.89 -14.61 20.66
CA ALA A 583 -16.68 -15.87 21.37
C ALA A 583 -16.66 -15.60 22.88
N ALA A 584 -17.39 -16.40 23.65
CA ALA A 584 -17.42 -16.27 25.11
C ALA A 584 -17.73 -17.61 25.76
N ASP A 585 -17.08 -17.89 26.90
CA ASP A 585 -17.34 -19.07 27.72
C ASP A 585 -18.67 -18.94 28.53
N ASP A 586 -19.14 -17.70 28.74
CA ASP A 586 -20.46 -17.41 29.33
C ASP A 586 -21.02 -16.08 28.78
N LEU A 587 -21.65 -16.11 27.61
CA LEU A 587 -22.42 -14.97 27.13
C LEU A 587 -23.86 -14.96 27.68
N GLY A 588 -24.37 -16.09 28.17
CA GLY A 588 -25.75 -16.23 28.62
C GLY A 588 -26.08 -15.37 29.83
N GLU A 589 -25.19 -15.34 30.83
CA GLU A 589 -25.36 -14.46 32.00
C GLU A 589 -25.32 -12.97 31.61
N ARG A 590 -24.45 -12.62 30.66
CA ARG A 590 -24.32 -11.26 30.11
C ARG A 590 -25.55 -10.81 29.32
N LEU A 591 -26.11 -11.71 28.50
CA LEU A 591 -27.36 -11.48 27.78
C LEU A 591 -28.56 -11.39 28.74
N ALA A 592 -28.55 -12.15 29.84
CA ALA A 592 -29.59 -12.09 30.86
C ALA A 592 -29.58 -10.72 31.58
N ALA A 593 -28.39 -10.19 31.89
CA ALA A 593 -28.23 -8.84 32.44
C ALA A 593 -28.74 -7.76 31.46
N HIS A 594 -28.50 -7.93 30.15
CA HIS A 594 -29.01 -7.04 29.12
C HIS A 594 -30.56 -6.98 29.13
N LEU A 595 -31.23 -8.13 29.21
CA LEU A 595 -32.69 -8.23 29.22
C LEU A 595 -33.36 -7.80 30.53
N ALA A 596 -32.64 -7.81 31.64
CA ALA A 596 -33.17 -7.42 32.95
C ALA A 596 -33.28 -5.89 33.12
N THR A 597 -32.76 -5.09 32.18
CA THR A 597 -32.71 -3.64 32.29
C THR A 597 -33.85 -2.97 31.51
N PRO A 598 -34.65 -2.04 32.08
CA PRO A 598 -35.86 -1.49 31.46
C PRO A 598 -35.66 -0.65 30.17
N VAL A 599 -34.41 -0.44 29.74
CA VAL A 599 -34.03 0.58 28.73
C VAL A 599 -33.88 0.01 27.32
N ALA A 600 -33.92 -1.31 27.14
CA ALA A 600 -33.81 -1.91 25.80
C ALA A 600 -35.03 -1.53 24.93
N ARG A 601 -34.83 -0.64 23.96
CA ARG A 601 -35.85 -0.28 22.95
C ARG A 601 -35.75 -1.28 21.78
N GLY A 602 -36.77 -2.13 21.62
CA GLY A 602 -36.92 -3.03 20.47
C GLY A 602 -36.81 -4.52 20.77
N GLU A 603 -37.17 -5.36 19.79
CA GLU A 603 -37.00 -6.81 19.88
C GLU A 603 -35.56 -7.21 19.54
N VAL A 604 -34.87 -7.89 20.46
CA VAL A 604 -33.51 -8.41 20.24
C VAL A 604 -33.56 -9.90 19.89
N TYR A 605 -32.70 -10.31 18.97
CA TYR A 605 -32.57 -11.68 18.51
C TYR A 605 -31.14 -12.18 18.65
N PHE A 606 -30.99 -13.50 18.79
CA PHE A 606 -29.69 -14.15 18.87
C PHE A 606 -29.63 -15.44 18.05
N ALA A 607 -28.43 -15.77 17.58
CA ALA A 607 -28.06 -17.08 17.08
C ALA A 607 -26.73 -17.49 17.73
N VAL A 608 -26.54 -18.79 17.96
CA VAL A 608 -25.33 -19.33 18.61
C VAL A 608 -24.95 -20.63 17.94
N VAL A 609 -23.65 -20.82 17.71
CA VAL A 609 -23.04 -22.12 17.42
C VAL A 609 -22.23 -22.48 18.66
N THR A 610 -22.62 -23.56 19.34
CA THR A 610 -22.00 -23.93 20.62
C THR A 610 -20.66 -24.63 20.39
N ASP A 611 -19.80 -24.64 21.41
CA ASP A 611 -18.52 -25.35 21.32
C ASP A 611 -18.71 -26.86 21.08
N ASP A 612 -19.82 -27.45 21.54
CA ASP A 612 -20.18 -28.85 21.24
C ASP A 612 -20.49 -29.08 19.76
N ASP A 613 -20.92 -28.04 19.05
CA ASP A 613 -21.17 -28.07 17.60
C ASP A 613 -19.89 -27.76 16.79
N LEU A 614 -18.78 -27.41 17.45
CA LEU A 614 -17.53 -26.99 16.83
C LEU A 614 -16.42 -28.05 16.99
N PRO A 615 -15.67 -28.37 15.92
CA PRO A 615 -14.63 -29.41 15.99
C PRO A 615 -13.42 -29.09 16.87
N SER A 616 -13.07 -27.80 17.02
CA SER A 616 -11.95 -27.35 17.85
C SER A 616 -12.01 -25.84 18.17
N PRO A 617 -11.18 -25.34 19.09
CA PRO A 617 -11.03 -23.90 19.33
C PRO A 617 -10.62 -23.09 18.10
N ASP A 618 -9.76 -23.65 17.22
CA ASP A 618 -9.31 -22.96 16.00
C ASP A 618 -10.48 -22.75 15.03
N TYR A 619 -11.45 -23.67 15.00
CA TYR A 619 -12.69 -23.53 14.23
C TYR A 619 -13.58 -22.41 14.75
N ARG A 620 -13.63 -22.25 16.08
CA ARG A 620 -14.39 -21.20 16.75
C ARG A 620 -13.87 -19.82 16.36
N ASP A 621 -12.55 -19.65 16.35
CA ASP A 621 -11.91 -18.38 15.99
C ASP A 621 -12.06 -18.07 14.49
N ALA A 622 -11.95 -19.09 13.62
CA ALA A 622 -12.22 -18.97 12.18
C ALA A 622 -13.69 -18.58 11.88
N LEU A 623 -14.66 -19.24 12.52
CA LEU A 623 -16.08 -18.95 12.35
C LEU A 623 -16.41 -17.52 12.82
N ARG A 624 -15.90 -17.13 14.01
CA ARG A 624 -16.06 -15.75 14.51
C ARG A 624 -15.49 -14.74 13.52
N TRP A 625 -14.29 -14.99 12.99
CA TRP A 625 -13.66 -14.09 12.02
C TRP A 625 -14.51 -13.92 10.76
N ASN A 626 -14.97 -15.02 10.15
CA ASN A 626 -15.78 -14.98 8.95
C ASN A 626 -17.13 -14.29 9.18
N LEU A 627 -17.80 -14.52 10.32
CA LEU A 627 -19.03 -13.82 10.68
C LEU A 627 -18.82 -12.30 10.86
N VAL A 628 -17.75 -11.88 11.55
CA VAL A 628 -17.42 -10.45 11.72
C VAL A 628 -17.22 -9.77 10.36
N HIS A 629 -16.54 -10.44 9.41
CA HIS A 629 -16.26 -9.86 8.11
C HIS A 629 -17.48 -9.86 7.18
N ALA A 630 -18.30 -10.92 7.22
CA ALA A 630 -19.50 -11.04 6.41
C ALA A 630 -20.60 -10.06 6.86
N LEU A 631 -20.78 -9.89 8.16
CA LEU A 631 -21.88 -9.10 8.72
C LEU A 631 -21.50 -7.67 9.08
N ARG A 632 -20.20 -7.39 9.19
CA ARG A 632 -19.63 -6.10 9.61
C ARG A 632 -20.42 -5.51 10.80
N PRO A 633 -20.43 -6.21 11.95
CA PRO A 633 -21.26 -5.81 13.08
C PRO A 633 -20.95 -4.38 13.51
N THR A 634 -22.00 -3.61 13.76
CA THR A 634 -21.96 -2.17 13.99
C THR A 634 -21.68 -1.77 15.44
N LEU A 635 -21.53 -2.72 16.39
CA LEU A 635 -20.79 -2.61 17.67
C LEU A 635 -21.16 -3.81 18.58
N SER A 636 -21.21 -3.65 19.92
CA SER A 636 -21.42 -4.69 20.94
C SER A 636 -22.82 -4.67 21.58
N VAL A 637 -23.17 -5.74 22.31
CA VAL A 637 -24.47 -5.87 22.99
C VAL A 637 -24.76 -4.76 24.01
N ASP A 638 -23.73 -4.17 24.63
CA ASP A 638 -23.91 -3.06 25.57
C ASP A 638 -24.22 -1.73 24.86
N LEU A 639 -23.75 -1.56 23.63
CA LEU A 639 -24.05 -0.37 22.83
C LEU A 639 -25.48 -0.39 22.29
N LEU A 640 -26.06 -1.57 22.09
CA LEU A 640 -27.49 -1.73 21.84
C LEU A 640 -28.37 -1.24 23.01
N ARG A 641 -27.83 -1.17 24.24
CA ARG A 641 -28.53 -0.64 25.41
C ARG A 641 -28.50 0.88 25.48
N ASP A 642 -27.36 1.47 25.13
CA ASP A 642 -27.12 2.91 25.32
C ASP A 642 -27.82 3.78 24.25
N GLY A 643 -28.51 3.17 23.27
CA GLY A 643 -29.49 3.83 22.39
C GLY A 643 -28.89 4.82 21.38
N SER A 644 -27.58 4.88 21.24
CA SER A 644 -26.92 5.65 20.19
C SER A 644 -27.06 4.90 18.86
N GLU A 645 -27.99 5.32 18.01
CA GLU A 645 -27.80 5.15 16.57
C GLU A 645 -26.52 5.91 16.20
N LEU A 646 -25.59 5.22 15.53
CA LEU A 646 -24.33 5.79 15.03
C LEU A 646 -24.59 6.87 13.99
#